data_AF-A0A1V5SZU3-F1
#
_entry.id   AF-A0A1V5SZU3-F1
#
_cell.length_a   1.000
_cell.length_b   1.000
_cell.length_c   1.000
_cell.angle_alpha   90.00
_cell.angle_beta   90.00
_cell.angle_gamma   90.00
#
_symmetry.space_group_name_H-M   'P 1'
#
loop_
_entity.id
_entity.type
_entity.pdbx_description
1 polymer ?
#
loop_
_entity_poly.entity_id
_entity_poly.type
_entity_poly.pdbx_seq_one_letter_code
_entity_poly.pdbx_strand_id
1 'polypeptide(L)'
;MPQNLLSKDLCYFSVPSRRMNQIAIIKEFIESKNARHMVKNHIVIGSGGLKQPLEKILKQGYNYMNNKDISLMDVTVRDGSYLLHYKYTPDQVAALAQELEEAGIQYMEVSHGCGLGAGRIPGLEAAASDEEYVSAAKSAAQNIKIGVIGGGAAITSFSDIDAVIEKVDFIRVAANVDSPESVEEQVKYIRGARSDIEMFFQLMRSSRRPIEKIIEAAKKVEQMGIDALYLVDTTGHFLPDQISEIISRLRNSIRIRIGFHGHNNLAMAVANSLAAVDAGASMLDASLKGIGRAGGNAQMEILVSLLKRKGFADGIKLENLVAAADAIIAPILPRHQGIDSIDVMTADSNIDLYPLHFYKDIAEKSGVEFLDLIRMLGKNPDLTEVSADATYKALSELGIGEERLRELRQQQFASVKTSGVLKGFLRPGGKKRPLVLAPIKYDNPSIDPPQELLDWVRDEHKNMEFTFGNFAQRNISRIEEAEILFSHELTDEILEKAKNLRWYHSVSTIAISKVPQKAVERGIKISMPKGLHAVPIAETALGMMLSLSRKIRDSILLQGKKRFATREIYHASPPSRELMQSTVAIVGVGGVGTALALLCRALGMAVLGITRDETEKSDAVDEQVPFNRFHEAIKIADYVVLATPSTDLTRGMMGAAEFEMMQKHACLINIAHGELVDEDALYDALKRGKIGGAACDVFQREPLSRWSKLYKAPNIIITPHISAWSNMYWPRTMARFALNLDLYQKGETLLGEMDFKKGY
;
A
#
# COMPACT_ATOMS: atom_id res chain seq x y z
N MET A 1 37.47 23.11 -34.31
CA MET A 1 36.43 23.06 -35.38
C MET A 1 36.92 22.14 -36.49
N PRO A 2 36.05 21.44 -37.25
CA PRO A 2 34.61 21.68 -37.43
C PRO A 2 33.71 20.64 -36.72
N GLN A 3 32.68 21.09 -35.99
CA GLN A 3 31.27 21.24 -36.41
C GLN A 3 30.47 19.93 -36.34
N ASN A 4 29.79 19.70 -35.22
CA ASN A 4 28.33 19.56 -35.16
C ASN A 4 27.86 19.27 -33.72
N LEU A 5 26.65 19.75 -33.41
CA LEU A 5 25.88 19.60 -32.16
C LEU A 5 26.17 20.62 -31.06
N LEU A 6 25.94 21.89 -31.40
CA LEU A 6 25.38 22.89 -30.48
C LEU A 6 24.19 23.57 -31.18
N SER A 7 22.98 23.05 -30.92
CA SER A 7 21.74 23.81 -30.96
C SER A 7 21.24 23.80 -29.51
N LYS A 8 21.49 24.87 -28.75
CA LYS A 8 20.46 25.87 -28.40
C LYS A 8 19.12 25.21 -28.09
N ASP A 9 18.84 25.02 -26.80
CA ASP A 9 17.61 25.46 -26.12
C ASP A 9 17.46 24.74 -24.78
N LEU A 10 17.73 25.44 -23.67
CA LEU A 10 17.38 24.98 -22.31
C LEU A 10 17.12 26.21 -21.42
N CYS A 11 15.95 26.83 -21.60
CA CYS A 11 15.11 27.40 -20.54
C CYS A 11 13.81 28.02 -21.10
N TYR A 12 12.67 27.52 -20.60
CA TYR A 12 11.34 28.15 -20.44
C TYR A 12 10.73 29.05 -21.53
N PHE A 13 9.64 28.59 -22.16
CA PHE A 13 8.25 29.12 -22.06
C PHE A 13 7.37 28.67 -23.24
N SER A 14 6.10 28.37 -22.91
CA SER A 14 4.91 28.58 -23.76
C SER A 14 4.68 27.66 -24.97
N VAL A 15 3.51 27.02 -24.98
CA VAL A 15 2.82 26.66 -26.23
C VAL A 15 1.62 27.59 -26.38
N PRO A 16 1.66 28.58 -27.28
CA PRO A 16 0.47 29.16 -27.84
C PRO A 16 0.37 28.96 -29.36
N SER A 17 -0.80 28.46 -29.75
CA SER A 17 -1.59 28.85 -30.94
C SER A 17 -1.31 28.19 -32.30
N ARG A 18 -2.29 27.37 -32.73
CA ARG A 18 -3.22 27.55 -33.88
C ARG A 18 -4.18 26.36 -33.81
N ARG A 19 -5.48 26.43 -33.48
CA ARG A 19 -6.58 27.33 -33.90
C ARG A 19 -6.54 27.67 -35.38
N MET A 20 -7.01 26.71 -36.17
CA MET A 20 -7.88 26.79 -37.36
C MET A 20 -8.21 25.31 -37.65
N ASN A 21 -9.44 24.77 -37.65
CA ASN A 21 -10.65 25.30 -38.28
C ASN A 21 -11.96 24.55 -37.88
N GLN A 22 -12.19 24.21 -36.60
CA GLN A 22 -13.50 23.60 -36.22
C GLN A 22 -14.67 24.60 -36.07
N ILE A 23 -14.39 25.91 -36.06
CA ILE A 23 -15.43 26.95 -36.14
C ILE A 23 -15.84 27.23 -37.61
N ALA A 24 -15.02 26.86 -38.60
CA ALA A 24 -15.38 26.96 -40.01
C ALA A 24 -16.38 25.87 -40.44
N ILE A 25 -16.27 24.66 -39.89
CA ILE A 25 -17.22 23.56 -40.16
C ILE A 25 -18.59 23.84 -39.52
N ILE A 26 -18.62 24.49 -38.35
CA ILE A 26 -19.87 24.86 -37.69
C ILE A 26 -20.52 26.09 -38.34
N LYS A 27 -19.75 27.03 -38.89
CA LYS A 27 -20.32 28.15 -39.68
C LYS A 27 -20.86 27.73 -41.04
N GLU A 28 -20.22 26.80 -41.76
CA GLU A 28 -20.80 26.21 -42.98
C GLU A 28 -22.03 25.34 -42.69
N PHE A 29 -22.09 24.66 -41.54
CA PHE A 29 -23.27 23.90 -41.13
C PHE A 29 -24.45 24.81 -40.72
N ILE A 30 -24.18 25.97 -40.11
CA ILE A 30 -25.20 26.95 -39.68
C ILE A 30 -25.67 27.85 -40.83
N GLU A 31 -24.88 28.04 -41.89
CA GLU A 31 -25.25 28.86 -43.06
C GLU A 31 -25.68 28.05 -44.30
N SER A 32 -25.64 26.70 -44.25
CA SER A 32 -26.19 25.86 -45.32
C SER A 32 -27.72 25.79 -45.27
N LYS A 33 -28.33 25.99 -46.44
CA LYS A 33 -29.73 26.36 -46.68
C LYS A 33 -30.80 25.28 -46.42
N ASN A 34 -30.59 24.27 -45.57
CA ASN A 34 -31.49 23.11 -45.49
C ASN A 34 -32.13 22.77 -44.13
N ALA A 35 -32.07 23.65 -43.12
CA ALA A 35 -32.80 23.45 -41.85
C ALA A 35 -33.87 24.53 -41.57
N ARG A 36 -34.49 25.10 -42.62
CA ARG A 36 -35.64 26.03 -42.48
C ARG A 36 -36.95 25.53 -43.10
N HIS A 37 -37.07 24.24 -43.38
CA HIS A 37 -38.28 23.68 -44.00
C HIS A 37 -39.13 22.77 -43.10
N MET A 38 -38.89 22.70 -41.79
CA MET A 38 -39.68 21.82 -40.90
C MET A 38 -40.35 22.51 -39.71
N VAL A 39 -40.53 23.83 -39.72
CA VAL A 39 -41.43 24.48 -38.76
C VAL A 39 -42.15 25.67 -39.40
N LYS A 40 -43.15 25.38 -40.24
CA LYS A 40 -44.36 26.21 -40.50
C LYS A 40 -45.13 25.65 -41.70
N ASN A 41 -46.16 24.84 -41.42
CA ASN A 41 -47.52 24.95 -41.97
C ASN A 41 -48.36 23.75 -41.53
N HIS A 42 -49.57 24.03 -41.07
CA HIS A 42 -50.54 23.14 -40.43
C HIS A 42 -51.00 21.95 -41.30
N ILE A 43 -51.52 20.89 -40.66
CA ILE A 43 -52.93 20.46 -40.77
C ILE A 43 -53.33 19.59 -39.55
N VAL A 44 -54.53 19.92 -39.06
CA VAL A 44 -55.37 19.37 -37.97
C VAL A 44 -55.91 17.99 -38.38
N ILE A 45 -56.15 17.00 -37.51
CA ILE A 45 -57.43 16.65 -36.84
C ILE A 45 -57.11 15.36 -36.03
N GLY A 46 -57.37 15.31 -34.73
CA GLY A 46 -58.44 14.45 -34.25
C GLY A 46 -58.36 14.20 -32.74
N SER A 47 -59.47 14.51 -32.10
CA SER A 47 -59.82 14.37 -30.69
C SER A 47 -59.79 12.93 -30.18
N GLY A 48 -59.31 12.77 -28.94
CA GLY A 48 -59.74 11.68 -28.05
C GLY A 48 -58.64 10.69 -27.66
N GLY A 49 -58.25 10.69 -26.38
CA GLY A 49 -57.88 9.44 -25.72
C GLY A 49 -56.50 9.27 -25.08
N LEU A 50 -55.58 10.27 -25.03
CA LEU A 50 -54.24 10.03 -24.45
C LEU A 50 -53.67 11.12 -23.52
N LYS A 51 -54.41 12.18 -23.19
CA LYS A 51 -53.83 13.33 -22.46
C LYS A 51 -53.49 13.08 -20.99
N GLN A 52 -54.20 12.21 -20.26
CA GLN A 52 -53.96 12.07 -18.81
C GLN A 52 -52.79 11.15 -18.41
N PRO A 53 -52.47 10.05 -19.11
CA PRO A 53 -51.27 9.27 -18.81
C PRO A 53 -49.99 9.98 -19.26
N LEU A 54 -50.00 10.59 -20.46
CA LEU A 54 -48.81 11.25 -21.02
C LEU A 54 -48.43 12.53 -20.27
N GLU A 55 -49.37 13.37 -19.81
CA GLU A 55 -49.03 14.56 -19.03
C GLU A 55 -48.50 14.21 -17.62
N LYS A 56 -48.94 13.08 -17.04
CA LYS A 56 -48.42 12.60 -15.76
C LYS A 56 -47.03 11.97 -15.90
N ILE A 57 -46.79 11.24 -17.00
CA ILE A 57 -45.47 10.69 -17.36
C ILE A 57 -44.49 11.79 -17.77
N LEU A 58 -44.95 12.82 -18.49
CA LEU A 58 -44.14 13.96 -18.89
C LEU A 58 -43.87 14.91 -17.71
N LYS A 59 -44.82 15.15 -16.80
CA LYS A 59 -44.55 15.92 -15.57
C LYS A 59 -43.67 15.18 -14.56
N GLN A 60 -43.77 13.85 -14.46
CA GLN A 60 -42.83 13.06 -13.67
C GLN A 60 -41.45 12.96 -14.34
N GLY A 61 -41.38 12.90 -15.68
CA GLY A 61 -40.12 12.91 -16.42
C GLY A 61 -39.42 14.27 -16.44
N TYR A 62 -40.15 15.39 -16.45
CA TYR A 62 -39.58 16.74 -16.47
C TYR A 62 -39.06 17.20 -15.10
N ASN A 63 -39.64 16.73 -13.99
CA ASN A 63 -39.16 17.08 -12.66
C ASN A 63 -37.87 16.32 -12.27
N TYR A 64 -37.57 15.19 -12.90
CA TYR A 64 -36.32 14.44 -12.65
C TYR A 64 -35.13 14.90 -13.51
N MET A 65 -35.38 15.49 -14.70
CA MET A 65 -34.32 16.01 -15.60
C MET A 65 -33.65 17.30 -15.06
N ASN A 66 -34.20 17.91 -14.01
CA ASN A 66 -33.62 19.06 -13.32
C ASN A 66 -33.11 18.71 -11.91
N ASN A 67 -33.07 17.43 -11.53
CA ASN A 67 -32.54 17.04 -10.24
C ASN A 67 -31.00 17.11 -10.30
N LYS A 68 -30.46 18.29 -9.98
CA LYS A 68 -29.01 18.52 -9.84
C LYS A 68 -28.41 17.82 -8.61
N ASP A 69 -29.24 17.16 -7.82
CA ASP A 69 -28.86 16.47 -6.59
C ASP A 69 -28.42 15.04 -6.91
N ILE A 70 -27.13 14.89 -7.20
CA ILE A 70 -26.45 13.60 -7.18
C ILE A 70 -25.86 13.37 -5.79
N SER A 71 -26.13 12.21 -5.19
CA SER A 71 -25.51 11.82 -3.93
C SER A 71 -24.23 11.02 -4.18
N LEU A 72 -23.15 11.37 -3.50
CA LEU A 72 -21.91 10.59 -3.53
C LEU A 72 -21.78 9.73 -2.27
N MET A 73 -21.35 8.51 -2.49
CA MET A 73 -21.03 7.51 -1.48
C MET A 73 -19.53 7.25 -1.51
N ASP A 74 -18.84 7.61 -0.43
CA ASP A 74 -17.46 7.21 -0.23
C ASP A 74 -17.39 5.73 0.17
N VAL A 75 -16.56 4.97 -0.54
CA VAL A 75 -16.26 3.56 -0.24
C VAL A 75 -14.77 3.34 0.05
N THR A 76 -14.06 4.39 0.47
CA THR A 76 -12.61 4.37 0.72
C THR A 76 -12.25 3.42 1.86
N VAL A 77 -13.05 3.38 2.93
CA VAL A 77 -12.83 2.45 4.05
C VAL A 77 -13.33 1.06 3.71
N ARG A 78 -14.53 0.93 3.12
CA ARG A 78 -15.07 -0.40 2.80
C ARG A 78 -14.33 -1.06 1.64
N ASP A 79 -14.47 -0.58 0.41
CA ASP A 79 -13.86 -1.24 -0.75
C ASP A 79 -12.34 -1.04 -0.74
N GLY A 80 -11.87 0.15 -0.35
CA GLY A 80 -10.44 0.40 -0.23
C GLY A 80 -9.74 -0.47 0.81
N SER A 81 -10.46 -1.09 1.75
CA SER A 81 -9.85 -2.00 2.71
C SER A 81 -9.16 -3.20 2.07
N TYR A 82 -9.59 -3.64 0.88
CA TYR A 82 -8.94 -4.74 0.15
C TYR A 82 -7.46 -4.45 -0.09
N LEU A 83 -7.12 -3.22 -0.50
CA LEU A 83 -5.74 -2.83 -0.79
C LEU A 83 -4.89 -2.71 0.48
N LEU A 84 -5.52 -2.41 1.61
CA LEU A 84 -4.87 -2.27 2.92
C LEU A 84 -5.00 -3.53 3.79
N HIS A 85 -5.40 -4.66 3.21
CA HIS A 85 -5.62 -5.92 3.94
C HIS A 85 -6.50 -5.76 5.19
N TYR A 86 -7.52 -4.91 5.09
CA TYR A 86 -8.51 -4.65 6.15
C TYR A 86 -7.97 -3.93 7.39
N LYS A 87 -6.84 -3.24 7.26
CA LYS A 87 -6.10 -2.62 8.36
C LYS A 87 -6.28 -1.10 8.54
N TYR A 88 -7.43 -0.54 8.16
CA TYR A 88 -7.75 0.83 8.58
C TYR A 88 -7.86 0.89 10.11
N THR A 89 -7.32 1.91 10.77
CA THR A 89 -7.52 2.10 12.21
C THR A 89 -8.79 2.93 12.49
N PRO A 90 -9.43 2.81 13.67
CA PRO A 90 -10.55 3.67 14.04
C PRO A 90 -10.24 5.16 13.93
N ASP A 91 -9.01 5.59 14.27
CA ASP A 91 -8.57 6.99 14.14
C ASP A 91 -8.52 7.44 12.68
N GLN A 92 -8.07 6.58 11.76
CA GLN A 92 -8.08 6.88 10.32
C GLN A 92 -9.51 6.99 9.78
N VAL A 93 -10.40 6.11 10.24
CA VAL A 93 -11.82 6.14 9.88
C VAL A 93 -12.48 7.43 10.39
N ALA A 94 -12.21 7.82 11.64
CA ALA A 94 -12.70 9.07 12.23
C ALA A 94 -12.21 10.30 11.47
N ALA A 95 -10.90 10.39 11.22
CA ALA A 95 -10.30 11.50 10.47
C ALA A 95 -10.88 11.61 9.06
N LEU A 96 -11.04 10.48 8.37
CA LEU A 96 -11.62 10.46 7.04
C LEU A 96 -13.10 10.87 7.05
N ALA A 97 -13.90 10.40 8.01
CA ALA A 97 -15.30 10.78 8.13
C ALA A 97 -15.46 12.30 8.31
N GLN A 98 -14.61 12.91 9.14
CA GLN A 98 -14.58 14.35 9.35
C GLN A 98 -14.24 15.10 8.05
N GLU A 99 -13.16 14.71 7.36
CA GLU A 99 -12.72 15.37 6.12
C GLU A 99 -13.76 15.23 4.98
N LEU A 100 -14.40 14.06 4.85
CA LEU A 100 -15.46 13.83 3.88
C LEU A 100 -16.69 14.70 4.17
N GLU A 101 -17.08 14.85 5.44
CA GLU A 101 -18.16 15.75 5.85
C GLU A 101 -17.81 17.20 5.55
N GLU A 102 -16.60 17.66 5.90
CA GLU A 102 -16.15 19.03 5.63
C GLU A 102 -16.11 19.35 4.12
N ALA A 103 -15.81 18.33 3.31
CA ALA A 103 -15.85 18.38 1.86
C ALA A 103 -17.28 18.33 1.27
N GLY A 104 -18.30 17.97 2.06
CA GLY A 104 -19.69 17.91 1.63
C GLY A 104 -20.11 16.60 0.97
N ILE A 105 -19.40 15.49 1.23
CA ILE A 105 -19.83 14.15 0.83
C ILE A 105 -21.00 13.70 1.70
N GLN A 106 -22.02 13.10 1.09
CA GLN A 106 -23.28 12.80 1.76
C GLN A 106 -23.29 11.46 2.49
N TYR A 107 -22.61 10.46 1.94
CA TYR A 107 -22.61 9.10 2.48
C TYR A 107 -21.18 8.55 2.58
N MET A 108 -20.90 7.78 3.63
CA MET A 108 -19.66 7.03 3.82
C MET A 108 -19.99 5.60 4.25
N GLU A 109 -19.41 4.64 3.54
CA GLU A 109 -19.52 3.22 3.84
C GLU A 109 -18.32 2.75 4.67
N VAL A 110 -18.60 2.22 5.85
CA VAL A 110 -17.63 1.87 6.89
C VAL A 110 -17.87 0.45 7.36
N SER A 111 -17.18 -0.52 6.74
CA SER A 111 -17.15 -1.92 7.20
C SER A 111 -15.95 -2.64 6.60
N HIS A 112 -15.72 -3.88 7.01
CA HIS A 112 -14.80 -4.76 6.31
C HIS A 112 -15.15 -4.88 4.80
N GLY A 113 -14.15 -5.06 3.92
CA GLY A 113 -14.33 -5.09 2.47
C GLY A 113 -15.25 -6.20 1.95
N CYS A 114 -15.17 -7.39 2.55
CA CYS A 114 -16.10 -8.50 2.34
C CYS A 114 -17.48 -8.34 3.03
N GLY A 115 -17.71 -7.21 3.71
CA GLY A 115 -18.94 -6.90 4.43
C GLY A 115 -18.90 -7.21 5.92
N LEU A 116 -19.97 -6.77 6.59
CA LEU A 116 -20.18 -6.78 8.04
C LEU A 116 -19.96 -8.18 8.61
N GLY A 117 -19.12 -8.25 9.64
CA GLY A 117 -18.80 -9.49 10.33
C GLY A 117 -17.68 -10.33 9.70
N ALA A 118 -17.20 -9.98 8.51
CA ALA A 118 -16.12 -10.73 7.86
C ALA A 118 -14.80 -10.72 8.66
N GLY A 119 -14.57 -9.69 9.49
CA GLY A 119 -13.39 -9.56 10.34
C GLY A 119 -13.15 -10.71 11.32
N ARG A 120 -14.17 -11.52 11.62
CA ARG A 120 -14.04 -12.72 12.48
C ARG A 120 -13.52 -13.95 11.73
N ILE A 121 -13.53 -13.91 10.40
CA ILE A 121 -13.18 -15.06 9.57
C ILE A 121 -11.65 -15.14 9.54
N PRO A 122 -11.05 -16.29 9.90
CA PRO A 122 -9.60 -16.43 9.87
C PRO A 122 -9.02 -16.10 8.49
N GLY A 123 -8.00 -15.24 8.45
CA GLY A 123 -7.38 -14.72 7.23
C GLY A 123 -8.04 -13.47 6.64
N LEU A 124 -9.13 -12.98 7.25
CA LEU A 124 -9.81 -11.73 6.90
C LEU A 124 -9.88 -10.78 8.11
N GLU A 125 -8.94 -10.88 9.05
CA GLU A 125 -8.99 -10.10 10.29
C GLU A 125 -8.87 -8.60 9.99
N ALA A 126 -9.83 -7.81 10.46
CA ALA A 126 -9.76 -6.35 10.45
C ALA A 126 -8.87 -5.83 11.59
N ALA A 127 -8.38 -4.59 11.50
CA ALA A 127 -7.64 -3.96 12.61
C ALA A 127 -8.53 -3.57 13.81
N ALA A 128 -9.83 -3.33 13.57
CA ALA A 128 -10.85 -3.17 14.60
C ALA A 128 -12.18 -3.79 14.12
N SER A 129 -13.14 -3.94 15.03
CA SER A 129 -14.47 -4.41 14.70
C SER A 129 -15.25 -3.40 13.87
N ASP A 130 -16.25 -3.87 13.11
CA ASP A 130 -17.15 -2.99 12.35
C ASP A 130 -17.87 -1.98 13.27
N GLU A 131 -18.23 -2.39 14.50
CA GLU A 131 -18.86 -1.51 15.49
C GLU A 131 -17.93 -0.38 15.95
N GLU A 132 -16.63 -0.68 16.15
CA GLU A 132 -15.63 0.32 16.51
C GLU A 132 -15.42 1.33 15.38
N TYR A 133 -15.34 0.88 14.13
CA TYR A 133 -15.23 1.79 12.98
C TYR A 133 -16.46 2.69 12.84
N VAL A 134 -17.67 2.14 12.95
CA VAL A 134 -18.92 2.91 12.92
C VAL A 134 -18.93 3.94 14.06
N SER A 135 -18.57 3.51 15.27
CA SER A 135 -18.56 4.41 16.44
C SER A 135 -17.54 5.54 16.28
N ALA A 136 -16.37 5.25 15.71
CA ALA A 136 -15.34 6.25 15.42
C ALA A 136 -15.82 7.28 14.37
N ALA A 137 -16.39 6.81 13.26
CA ALA A 137 -16.94 7.67 12.22
C ALA A 137 -18.06 8.58 12.74
N LYS A 138 -19.05 8.01 13.46
CA LYS A 138 -20.18 8.77 14.05
C LYS A 138 -19.75 9.73 15.15
N SER A 139 -18.64 9.48 15.83
CA SER A 139 -18.11 10.39 16.85
C SER A 139 -17.44 11.61 16.21
N ALA A 140 -16.78 11.42 15.06
CA ALA A 140 -16.03 12.47 14.37
C ALA A 140 -16.90 13.35 13.45
N ALA A 141 -17.97 12.79 12.88
CA ALA A 141 -18.79 13.45 11.87
C ALA A 141 -20.29 13.22 12.14
N GLN A 142 -21.08 14.30 12.14
CA GLN A 142 -22.49 14.28 12.59
C GLN A 142 -23.52 14.40 11.45
N ASN A 143 -23.12 14.97 10.32
CA ASN A 143 -23.97 15.29 9.17
C ASN A 143 -23.81 14.30 8.02
N ILE A 144 -22.61 13.75 7.81
CA ILE A 144 -22.41 12.67 6.84
C ILE A 144 -23.14 11.40 7.32
N LYS A 145 -23.84 10.74 6.41
CA LYS A 145 -24.52 9.48 6.72
C LYS A 145 -23.51 8.34 6.72
N ILE A 146 -23.41 7.62 7.83
CA ILE A 146 -22.51 6.47 7.97
C ILE A 146 -23.32 5.19 7.83
N GLY A 147 -22.82 4.23 7.05
CA GLY A 147 -23.48 2.95 6.91
C GLY A 147 -22.50 1.81 6.66
N VAL A 148 -23.03 0.60 6.72
CA VAL A 148 -22.27 -0.65 6.55
C VAL A 148 -22.82 -1.43 5.36
N ILE A 149 -22.05 -2.37 4.81
CA ILE A 149 -22.60 -3.38 3.90
C ILE A 149 -22.70 -4.74 4.60
N GLY A 150 -23.90 -5.29 4.65
CA GLY A 150 -24.11 -6.71 4.90
C GLY A 150 -23.63 -7.49 3.69
N GLY A 151 -22.57 -8.29 3.87
CA GLY A 151 -22.22 -9.31 2.88
C GLY A 151 -23.39 -10.28 2.72
N GLY A 152 -23.44 -11.00 1.60
CA GLY A 152 -24.47 -12.04 1.40
C GLY A 152 -24.58 -12.96 2.61
N ALA A 153 -25.74 -13.62 2.80
CA ALA A 153 -26.14 -14.31 4.04
C ALA A 153 -25.12 -15.32 4.64
N ALA A 154 -24.11 -15.74 3.87
CA ALA A 154 -23.02 -16.59 4.33
C ALA A 154 -21.96 -15.85 5.19
N ILE A 155 -21.84 -14.53 5.06
CA ILE A 155 -20.83 -13.72 5.75
C ILE A 155 -21.45 -13.00 6.94
N THR A 156 -22.55 -12.26 6.72
CA THR A 156 -23.16 -11.42 7.75
C THR A 156 -24.26 -12.18 8.49
N SER A 157 -24.14 -12.26 9.82
CA SER A 157 -25.15 -12.84 10.71
C SER A 157 -26.09 -11.74 11.24
N PHE A 158 -27.26 -12.13 11.74
CA PHE A 158 -28.20 -11.19 12.36
C PHE A 158 -27.61 -10.51 13.61
N SER A 159 -26.77 -11.22 14.37
CA SER A 159 -26.07 -10.63 15.53
C SER A 159 -25.10 -9.53 15.13
N ASP A 160 -24.53 -9.56 13.92
CA ASP A 160 -23.66 -8.49 13.45
C ASP A 160 -24.46 -7.25 13.10
N ILE A 161 -25.65 -7.45 12.52
CA ILE A 161 -26.59 -6.37 12.21
C ILE A 161 -27.03 -5.72 13.53
N ASP A 162 -27.40 -6.52 14.53
CA ASP A 162 -27.81 -6.02 15.85
C ASP A 162 -26.73 -5.15 16.51
N ALA A 163 -25.45 -5.48 16.31
CA ALA A 163 -24.34 -4.73 16.89
C ALA A 163 -24.21 -3.29 16.34
N VAL A 164 -24.71 -3.02 15.13
CA VAL A 164 -24.50 -1.73 14.45
C VAL A 164 -25.79 -0.98 14.09
N ILE A 165 -26.94 -1.65 14.02
CA ILE A 165 -28.20 -1.11 13.45
C ILE A 165 -28.72 0.18 14.12
N GLU A 166 -28.50 0.32 15.43
CA GLU A 166 -28.86 1.52 16.19
C GLU A 166 -27.90 2.71 15.96
N LYS A 167 -26.70 2.44 15.43
CA LYS A 167 -25.63 3.45 15.26
C LYS A 167 -25.51 3.97 13.83
N VAL A 168 -25.85 3.14 12.84
CA VAL A 168 -25.73 3.48 11.42
C VAL A 168 -26.96 4.23 10.90
N ASP A 169 -26.78 4.99 9.83
CA ASP A 169 -27.83 5.73 9.12
C ASP A 169 -28.39 4.92 7.94
N PHE A 170 -27.60 4.00 7.38
CA PHE A 170 -28.02 3.10 6.30
C PHE A 170 -27.32 1.74 6.36
N ILE A 171 -27.93 0.73 5.72
CA ILE A 171 -27.31 -0.59 5.48
C ILE A 171 -27.41 -0.92 3.99
N ARG A 172 -26.29 -1.38 3.41
CA ARG A 172 -26.26 -1.96 2.06
C ARG A 172 -26.33 -3.47 2.15
N VAL A 173 -27.09 -4.11 1.27
CA VAL A 173 -27.10 -5.57 1.11
C VAL A 173 -26.58 -5.92 -0.28
N ALA A 174 -25.87 -7.03 -0.42
CA ALA A 174 -25.28 -7.44 -1.69
C ALA A 174 -25.70 -8.85 -2.08
N ALA A 175 -26.13 -9.03 -3.33
CA ALA A 175 -26.44 -10.33 -3.89
C ALA A 175 -26.06 -10.40 -5.38
N ASN A 176 -25.90 -11.62 -5.87
CA ASN A 176 -25.68 -11.87 -7.29
C ASN A 176 -26.96 -11.56 -8.09
N VAL A 177 -26.81 -11.01 -9.29
CA VAL A 177 -27.89 -10.74 -10.23
C VAL A 177 -28.80 -11.95 -10.52
N ASP A 178 -28.27 -13.17 -10.42
CA ASP A 178 -29.07 -14.39 -10.63
C ASP A 178 -29.98 -14.78 -9.47
N SER A 179 -29.66 -14.32 -8.25
CA SER A 179 -30.33 -14.73 -7.02
C SER A 179 -30.49 -13.57 -6.03
N PRO A 180 -31.11 -12.44 -6.43
CA PRO A 180 -31.31 -11.30 -5.55
C PRO A 180 -32.13 -11.63 -4.30
N GLU A 181 -33.01 -12.64 -4.36
CA GLU A 181 -33.80 -13.16 -3.23
C GLU A 181 -32.97 -13.79 -2.10
N SER A 182 -31.69 -14.09 -2.34
CA SER A 182 -30.82 -14.73 -1.32
C SER A 182 -30.61 -13.89 -0.05
N VAL A 183 -30.92 -12.60 -0.10
CA VAL A 183 -30.84 -11.69 1.07
C VAL A 183 -32.22 -11.24 1.58
N GLU A 184 -33.32 -11.81 1.08
CA GLU A 184 -34.67 -11.36 1.44
C GLU A 184 -34.97 -11.49 2.96
N GLU A 185 -34.51 -12.56 3.59
CA GLU A 185 -34.63 -12.74 5.05
C GLU A 185 -33.84 -11.68 5.82
N GLN A 186 -32.64 -11.34 5.34
CA GLN A 186 -31.81 -10.28 5.92
C GLN A 186 -32.50 -8.92 5.78
N VAL A 187 -33.11 -8.64 4.63
CA VAL A 187 -33.87 -7.40 4.41
C VAL A 187 -35.07 -7.30 5.35
N LYS A 188 -35.84 -8.38 5.48
CA LYS A 188 -36.96 -8.45 6.43
C LYS A 188 -36.50 -8.26 7.87
N TYR A 189 -35.37 -8.85 8.25
CA TYR A 189 -34.79 -8.71 9.57
C TYR A 189 -34.41 -7.25 9.86
N ILE A 190 -33.60 -6.62 8.99
CA ILE A 190 -33.16 -5.22 9.14
C ILE A 190 -34.38 -4.29 9.26
N ARG A 191 -35.35 -4.44 8.35
CA ARG A 191 -36.55 -3.59 8.32
C ARG A 191 -37.43 -3.81 9.55
N GLY A 192 -37.48 -5.03 10.08
CA GLY A 192 -38.19 -5.37 11.31
C GLY A 192 -37.51 -4.83 12.57
N ALA A 193 -36.18 -4.81 12.60
CA ALA A 193 -35.41 -4.26 13.70
C ALA A 193 -35.44 -2.73 13.71
N ARG A 194 -35.33 -2.08 12.54
CA ARG A 194 -35.40 -0.63 12.41
C ARG A 194 -36.11 -0.20 11.12
N SER A 195 -37.35 0.28 11.26
CA SER A 195 -38.21 0.55 10.11
C SER A 195 -37.79 1.75 9.24
N ASP A 196 -37.12 2.75 9.85
CA ASP A 196 -36.74 4.02 9.24
C ASP A 196 -35.36 4.01 8.55
N ILE A 197 -34.59 2.95 8.71
CA ILE A 197 -33.21 2.87 8.19
C ILE A 197 -33.19 2.90 6.65
N GLU A 198 -32.26 3.64 6.05
CA GLU A 198 -32.09 3.57 4.59
C GLU A 198 -31.45 2.22 4.20
N MET A 199 -32.00 1.56 3.18
CA MET A 199 -31.47 0.31 2.67
C MET A 199 -31.12 0.40 1.19
N PHE A 200 -29.86 0.11 0.85
CA PHE A 200 -29.44 0.04 -0.55
C PHE A 200 -29.05 -1.38 -0.95
N PHE A 201 -29.20 -1.71 -2.23
CA PHE A 201 -28.93 -3.05 -2.73
C PHE A 201 -27.86 -3.01 -3.81
N GLN A 202 -26.78 -3.77 -3.62
CA GLN A 202 -25.73 -3.98 -4.61
C GLN A 202 -26.03 -5.20 -5.48
N LEU A 203 -26.36 -4.97 -6.76
CA LEU A 203 -26.62 -6.03 -7.73
C LEU A 203 -25.31 -6.45 -8.42
N MET A 204 -24.60 -7.39 -7.78
CA MET A 204 -23.26 -7.80 -8.17
C MET A 204 -23.26 -8.63 -9.46
N ARG A 205 -22.13 -8.59 -10.17
CA ARG A 205 -21.86 -9.40 -11.39
C ARG A 205 -22.86 -9.15 -12.52
N SER A 206 -23.45 -7.97 -12.54
CA SER A 206 -24.41 -7.55 -13.57
C SER A 206 -23.83 -7.63 -14.99
N SER A 207 -22.53 -7.38 -15.16
CA SER A 207 -21.82 -7.46 -16.45
C SER A 207 -21.83 -8.85 -17.09
N ARG A 208 -22.13 -9.91 -16.34
CA ARG A 208 -22.18 -11.29 -16.85
C ARG A 208 -23.57 -11.68 -17.36
N ARG A 209 -24.55 -10.78 -17.31
CA ARG A 209 -25.94 -11.06 -17.68
C ARG A 209 -26.47 -10.07 -18.70
N PRO A 210 -27.38 -10.53 -19.59
CA PRO A 210 -28.07 -9.62 -20.50
C PRO A 210 -28.95 -8.65 -19.70
N ILE A 211 -29.22 -7.48 -20.29
CA ILE A 211 -29.99 -6.40 -19.67
C ILE A 211 -31.35 -6.87 -19.15
N GLU A 212 -32.03 -7.79 -19.85
CA GLU A 212 -33.33 -8.33 -19.43
C GLU A 212 -33.26 -8.98 -18.05
N LYS A 213 -32.18 -9.72 -17.77
CA LYS A 213 -31.97 -10.38 -16.48
C LYS A 213 -31.67 -9.39 -15.37
N ILE A 214 -30.91 -8.33 -15.67
CA ILE A 214 -30.69 -7.21 -14.74
C ILE A 214 -32.02 -6.54 -14.38
N ILE A 215 -32.89 -6.29 -15.36
CA ILE A 215 -34.22 -5.69 -15.12
C ILE A 215 -35.14 -6.62 -14.32
N GLU A 216 -35.12 -7.93 -14.59
CA GLU A 216 -35.88 -8.92 -13.82
C GLU A 216 -35.46 -8.91 -12.35
N ALA A 217 -34.16 -8.97 -12.10
CA ALA A 217 -33.60 -8.93 -10.75
C ALA A 217 -33.94 -7.61 -10.03
N ALA A 218 -33.80 -6.47 -10.72
CA ALA A 218 -34.13 -5.15 -10.18
C ALA A 218 -35.59 -5.05 -9.69
N LYS A 219 -36.54 -5.63 -10.41
CA LYS A 219 -37.96 -5.66 -10.01
C LYS A 219 -38.18 -6.49 -8.76
N LYS A 220 -37.48 -7.63 -8.62
CA LYS A 220 -37.51 -8.43 -7.38
C LYS A 220 -36.98 -7.60 -6.20
N VAL A 221 -35.84 -6.92 -6.39
CA VAL A 221 -35.23 -6.07 -5.36
C VAL A 221 -36.17 -4.96 -4.90
N GLU A 222 -36.87 -4.29 -5.83
CA GLU A 222 -37.85 -3.26 -5.49
C GLU A 222 -38.98 -3.81 -4.59
N GLN A 223 -39.43 -5.04 -4.82
CA GLN A 223 -40.48 -5.68 -4.02
C GLN A 223 -40.03 -6.02 -2.60
N MET A 224 -38.72 -6.05 -2.32
CA MET A 224 -38.17 -6.35 -0.98
C MET A 224 -38.21 -5.14 -0.03
N GLY A 225 -38.57 -3.95 -0.51
CA GLY A 225 -38.57 -2.73 0.31
C GLY A 225 -37.18 -2.07 0.43
N ILE A 226 -36.40 -2.14 -0.65
CA ILE A 226 -35.12 -1.44 -0.80
C ILE A 226 -35.35 0.01 -1.27
N ASP A 227 -34.54 0.95 -0.79
CA ASP A 227 -34.67 2.38 -1.09
C ASP A 227 -33.85 2.83 -2.31
N ALA A 228 -32.73 2.14 -2.59
CA ALA A 228 -31.91 2.36 -3.79
C ALA A 228 -31.27 1.07 -4.31
N LEU A 229 -31.33 0.85 -5.61
CA LEU A 229 -30.63 -0.23 -6.31
C LEU A 229 -29.36 0.30 -6.97
N TYR A 230 -28.23 -0.37 -6.73
CA TYR A 230 -26.96 -0.12 -7.40
C TYR A 230 -26.71 -1.14 -8.50
N LEU A 231 -26.46 -0.65 -9.72
CA LEU A 231 -25.80 -1.42 -10.76
C LEU A 231 -24.31 -1.50 -10.44
N VAL A 232 -23.79 -2.72 -10.27
CA VAL A 232 -22.39 -2.95 -9.87
C VAL A 232 -21.60 -3.56 -11.02
N ASP A 233 -20.55 -2.85 -11.46
CA ASP A 233 -19.57 -3.33 -12.43
C ASP A 233 -18.41 -4.03 -11.71
N THR A 234 -18.69 -5.22 -11.16
CA THR A 234 -17.78 -5.97 -10.28
C THR A 234 -16.40 -6.24 -10.88
N THR A 235 -16.31 -6.34 -12.21
CA THR A 235 -15.10 -6.66 -12.96
C THR A 235 -14.54 -5.47 -13.75
N GLY A 236 -15.20 -4.30 -13.71
CA GLY A 236 -14.80 -3.14 -14.50
C GLY A 236 -14.90 -3.38 -16.02
N HIS A 237 -15.90 -4.16 -16.45
CA HIS A 237 -16.05 -4.64 -17.82
C HIS A 237 -16.96 -3.76 -18.69
N PHE A 238 -17.91 -3.04 -18.10
CA PHE A 238 -18.90 -2.30 -18.89
C PHE A 238 -18.28 -1.12 -19.64
N LEU A 239 -18.88 -0.79 -20.77
CA LEU A 239 -18.62 0.45 -21.51
C LEU A 239 -19.69 1.53 -21.22
N PRO A 240 -19.39 2.82 -21.45
CA PRO A 240 -20.30 3.92 -21.14
C PRO A 240 -21.67 3.84 -21.82
N ASP A 241 -21.73 3.36 -23.07
CA ASP A 241 -22.96 3.18 -23.83
C ASP A 241 -23.84 2.07 -23.24
N GLN A 242 -23.23 0.96 -22.82
CA GLN A 242 -23.92 -0.13 -22.12
C GLN A 242 -24.48 0.33 -20.78
N ILE A 243 -23.69 1.09 -19.99
CA ILE A 243 -24.18 1.69 -18.74
C ILE A 243 -25.37 2.61 -19.00
N SER A 244 -25.26 3.46 -20.02
CA SER A 244 -26.34 4.39 -20.37
C SER A 244 -27.63 3.65 -20.72
N GLU A 245 -27.53 2.56 -21.48
CA GLU A 245 -28.67 1.72 -21.86
C GLU A 245 -29.29 1.04 -20.63
N ILE A 246 -28.48 0.39 -19.79
CA ILE A 246 -28.94 -0.34 -18.61
C ILE A 246 -29.63 0.60 -17.63
N ILE A 247 -28.99 1.72 -17.28
CA ILE A 247 -29.55 2.70 -16.33
C ILE A 247 -30.84 3.31 -16.88
N SER A 248 -30.89 3.65 -18.17
CA SER A 248 -32.11 4.16 -18.81
C SER A 248 -33.26 3.14 -18.73
N ARG A 249 -32.96 1.86 -18.92
CA ARG A 249 -33.96 0.77 -18.84
C ARG A 249 -34.40 0.51 -17.39
N LEU A 250 -33.49 0.55 -16.44
CA LEU A 250 -33.79 0.47 -15.01
C LEU A 250 -34.73 1.61 -14.59
N ARG A 251 -34.42 2.85 -15.00
CA ARG A 251 -35.23 4.04 -14.68
C ARG A 251 -36.66 3.94 -15.20
N ASN A 252 -36.87 3.22 -16.30
CA ASN A 252 -38.20 2.97 -16.84
C ASN A 252 -38.91 1.74 -16.24
N SER A 253 -38.20 0.92 -15.47
CA SER A 253 -38.68 -0.39 -14.99
C SER A 253 -38.94 -0.45 -13.48
N ILE A 254 -38.26 0.37 -12.69
CA ILE A 254 -38.39 0.46 -11.23
C ILE A 254 -38.57 1.93 -10.80
N ARG A 255 -39.05 2.15 -9.57
CA ARG A 255 -39.35 3.45 -8.97
C ARG A 255 -38.37 3.86 -7.88
N ILE A 256 -37.68 2.90 -7.27
CA ILE A 256 -36.64 3.16 -6.27
C ILE A 256 -35.44 3.88 -6.91
N ARG A 257 -34.61 4.53 -6.07
CA ARG A 257 -33.43 5.26 -6.56
C ARG A 257 -32.48 4.30 -7.27
N ILE A 258 -31.74 4.83 -8.25
CA ILE A 258 -30.72 4.07 -8.98
C ILE A 258 -29.36 4.66 -8.67
N GLY A 259 -28.42 3.80 -8.28
CA GLY A 259 -27.02 4.08 -8.07
C GLY A 259 -26.13 3.31 -9.03
N PHE A 260 -24.87 3.73 -9.14
CA PHE A 260 -23.85 3.02 -9.90
C PHE A 260 -22.56 2.87 -9.07
N HIS A 261 -21.99 1.67 -9.10
CA HIS A 261 -20.70 1.33 -8.51
C HIS A 261 -19.80 0.75 -9.59
N GLY A 262 -18.73 1.46 -9.93
CA GLY A 262 -17.82 1.09 -11.02
C GLY A 262 -16.41 0.76 -10.54
N HIS A 263 -15.88 -0.40 -10.95
CA HIS A 263 -14.46 -0.72 -10.81
C HIS A 263 -13.64 -0.24 -12.00
N ASN A 264 -12.36 0.05 -11.75
CA ASN A 264 -11.50 0.77 -12.67
C ASN A 264 -10.48 -0.11 -13.42
N ASN A 265 -10.75 -1.40 -13.53
CA ASN A 265 -9.86 -2.39 -14.15
C ASN A 265 -9.52 -2.08 -15.63
N LEU A 266 -10.39 -1.39 -16.36
CA LEU A 266 -10.14 -0.89 -17.72
C LEU A 266 -9.98 0.63 -17.80
N ALA A 267 -9.72 1.31 -16.68
CA ALA A 267 -9.68 2.77 -16.55
C ALA A 267 -11.00 3.50 -16.91
N MET A 268 -12.14 2.79 -16.86
CA MET A 268 -13.44 3.31 -17.28
C MET A 268 -14.39 3.72 -16.14
N ALA A 269 -14.03 3.52 -14.87
CA ALA A 269 -14.96 3.70 -13.75
C ALA A 269 -15.56 5.12 -13.69
N VAL A 270 -14.73 6.14 -13.91
CA VAL A 270 -15.18 7.55 -13.94
C VAL A 270 -16.07 7.82 -15.15
N ALA A 271 -15.69 7.35 -16.34
CA ALA A 271 -16.46 7.53 -17.56
C ALA A 271 -17.84 6.85 -17.47
N ASN A 272 -17.87 5.63 -16.95
CA ASN A 272 -19.10 4.87 -16.69
C ASN A 272 -19.98 5.55 -15.64
N SER A 273 -19.39 6.13 -14.60
CA SER A 273 -20.13 6.90 -13.59
C SER A 273 -20.81 8.13 -14.19
N LEU A 274 -20.11 8.87 -15.06
CA LEU A 274 -20.72 10.01 -15.78
C LEU A 274 -21.84 9.57 -16.72
N ALA A 275 -21.67 8.45 -17.42
CA ALA A 275 -22.69 7.87 -18.28
C ALA A 275 -23.93 7.42 -17.48
N ALA A 276 -23.73 6.85 -16.29
CA ALA A 276 -24.83 6.50 -15.38
C ALA A 276 -25.63 7.74 -14.98
N VAL A 277 -24.96 8.85 -14.61
CA VAL A 277 -25.64 10.12 -14.29
C VAL A 277 -26.40 10.66 -15.49
N ASP A 278 -25.78 10.68 -16.66
CA ASP A 278 -26.42 11.14 -17.90
C ASP A 278 -27.68 10.33 -18.23
N ALA A 279 -27.71 9.04 -17.88
CA ALA A 279 -28.85 8.16 -18.05
C ALA A 279 -29.89 8.20 -16.90
N GLY A 280 -29.62 8.97 -15.83
CA GLY A 280 -30.55 9.22 -14.74
C GLY A 280 -30.27 8.48 -13.43
N ALA A 281 -29.05 7.97 -13.22
CA ALA A 281 -28.61 7.55 -11.89
C ALA A 281 -28.56 8.75 -10.93
N SER A 282 -29.01 8.52 -9.70
CA SER A 282 -29.11 9.54 -8.64
C SER A 282 -28.06 9.38 -7.54
N MET A 283 -27.28 8.29 -7.57
CA MET A 283 -26.22 8.02 -6.61
C MET A 283 -25.00 7.41 -7.29
N LEU A 284 -23.80 7.75 -6.82
CA LEU A 284 -22.56 7.17 -7.32
C LEU A 284 -21.65 6.76 -6.16
N ASP A 285 -21.00 5.62 -6.30
CA ASP A 285 -19.90 5.21 -5.43
C ASP A 285 -18.55 5.66 -5.98
N ALA A 286 -17.68 6.14 -5.11
CA ALA A 286 -16.31 6.50 -5.44
C ALA A 286 -15.41 6.40 -4.19
N SER A 287 -14.10 6.46 -4.39
CA SER A 287 -13.14 6.50 -3.29
C SER A 287 -12.01 7.49 -3.55
N LEU A 288 -11.44 8.04 -2.47
CA LEU A 288 -10.27 8.91 -2.55
C LEU A 288 -9.09 8.15 -3.17
N LYS A 289 -8.34 8.79 -4.06
CA LYS A 289 -7.26 8.16 -4.86
C LYS A 289 -7.70 6.94 -5.68
N GLY A 290 -9.01 6.69 -5.81
CA GLY A 290 -9.55 5.51 -6.50
C GLY A 290 -9.23 4.18 -5.81
N ILE A 291 -8.89 4.20 -4.51
CA ILE A 291 -8.55 2.97 -3.78
C ILE A 291 -9.73 1.98 -3.76
N GLY A 292 -9.46 0.71 -4.00
CA GLY A 292 -10.46 -0.34 -4.07
C GLY A 292 -9.84 -1.66 -4.45
N ARG A 293 -10.66 -2.69 -4.56
CA ARG A 293 -10.25 -4.00 -5.08
C ARG A 293 -9.73 -3.90 -6.54
N ALA A 294 -8.76 -4.75 -6.89
CA ALA A 294 -8.19 -4.85 -8.25
C ALA A 294 -7.71 -3.47 -8.75
N GLY A 295 -8.15 -3.04 -9.94
CA GLY A 295 -7.80 -1.75 -10.54
C GLY A 295 -8.37 -0.53 -9.79
N GLY A 296 -9.13 -0.74 -8.72
CA GLY A 296 -9.70 0.30 -7.87
C GLY A 296 -11.13 0.69 -8.22
N ASN A 297 -11.61 1.79 -7.65
CA ASN A 297 -12.93 2.37 -7.91
C ASN A 297 -12.83 3.64 -8.76
N ALA A 298 -13.97 4.25 -9.08
CA ALA A 298 -13.99 5.62 -9.60
C ALA A 298 -13.28 6.55 -8.60
N GLN A 299 -12.22 7.24 -9.05
CA GLN A 299 -11.50 8.18 -8.22
C GLN A 299 -12.37 9.41 -7.93
N MET A 300 -12.65 9.64 -6.65
CA MET A 300 -13.58 10.65 -6.15
C MET A 300 -13.21 12.06 -6.62
N GLU A 301 -11.94 12.43 -6.53
CA GLU A 301 -11.44 13.77 -6.86
C GLU A 301 -11.66 14.08 -8.35
N ILE A 302 -11.39 13.11 -9.22
CA ILE A 302 -11.60 13.23 -10.67
C ILE A 302 -13.10 13.27 -10.97
N LEU A 303 -13.88 12.37 -10.38
CA LEU A 303 -15.32 12.28 -10.58
C LEU A 303 -16.02 13.59 -10.19
N VAL A 304 -15.74 14.12 -8.99
CA VAL A 304 -16.30 15.40 -8.51
C VAL A 304 -15.92 16.55 -9.43
N SER A 305 -14.66 16.62 -9.87
CA SER A 305 -14.20 17.65 -10.81
C SER A 305 -15.00 17.64 -12.12
N LEU A 306 -15.30 16.44 -12.65
CA LEU A 306 -16.07 16.29 -13.89
C LEU A 306 -17.57 16.52 -13.69
N LEU A 307 -18.14 16.06 -12.57
CA LEU A 307 -19.55 16.31 -12.21
C LEU A 307 -19.83 17.82 -12.08
N LYS A 308 -18.93 18.56 -11.43
CA LYS A 308 -18.98 20.04 -11.36
C LYS A 308 -19.02 20.68 -12.74
N ARG A 309 -18.20 20.21 -13.69
CA ARG A 309 -18.22 20.72 -15.07
C ARG A 309 -19.54 20.42 -15.79
N LYS A 310 -20.25 19.38 -15.39
CA LYS A 310 -21.59 19.03 -15.90
C LYS A 310 -22.73 19.71 -15.13
N GLY A 311 -22.42 20.54 -14.13
CA GLY A 311 -23.41 21.26 -13.32
C GLY A 311 -24.06 20.44 -12.20
N PHE A 312 -23.38 19.37 -11.77
CA PHE A 312 -23.72 18.56 -10.59
C PHE A 312 -22.68 18.79 -9.47
N ALA A 313 -22.96 18.33 -8.25
CA ALA A 313 -21.99 18.35 -7.14
C ALA A 313 -21.46 19.77 -6.79
N ASP A 314 -22.26 20.82 -7.01
CA ASP A 314 -21.87 22.20 -6.71
C ASP A 314 -21.53 22.40 -5.22
N GLY A 315 -22.25 21.70 -4.33
CA GLY A 315 -22.04 21.75 -2.88
C GLY A 315 -20.79 21.04 -2.34
N ILE A 316 -20.05 20.31 -3.18
CA ILE A 316 -18.86 19.55 -2.77
C ILE A 316 -17.60 20.42 -2.92
N LYS A 317 -16.74 20.46 -1.92
CA LYS A 317 -15.47 21.22 -1.93
C LYS A 317 -14.34 20.33 -2.42
N LEU A 318 -13.98 20.48 -3.69
CA LEU A 318 -12.98 19.62 -4.35
C LEU A 318 -11.60 19.76 -3.69
N GLU A 319 -11.25 20.96 -3.23
CA GLU A 319 -9.96 21.26 -2.60
C GLU A 319 -9.78 20.46 -1.30
N ASN A 320 -10.84 20.34 -0.51
CA ASN A 320 -10.86 19.54 0.71
C ASN A 320 -10.67 18.05 0.39
N LEU A 321 -11.33 17.52 -0.64
CA LEU A 321 -11.14 16.12 -1.05
C LEU A 321 -9.70 15.83 -1.48
N VAL A 322 -9.07 16.74 -2.23
CA VAL A 322 -7.67 16.59 -2.64
C VAL A 322 -6.76 16.62 -1.41
N ALA A 323 -7.00 17.55 -0.47
CA ALA A 323 -6.22 17.62 0.76
C ALA A 323 -6.36 16.35 1.62
N ALA A 324 -7.59 15.85 1.80
CA ALA A 324 -7.86 14.61 2.52
C ALA A 324 -7.20 13.39 1.85
N ALA A 325 -7.28 13.30 0.53
CA ALA A 325 -6.65 12.26 -0.25
C ALA A 325 -5.12 12.24 -0.07
N ASP A 326 -4.47 13.41 -0.02
CA ASP A 326 -3.03 13.53 0.17
C ASP A 326 -2.59 13.34 1.63
N ALA A 327 -3.40 13.78 2.59
CA ALA A 327 -3.06 13.74 4.01
C ALA A 327 -3.35 12.37 4.66
N ILE A 328 -4.44 11.70 4.26
CA ILE A 328 -4.92 10.48 4.91
C ILE A 328 -4.60 9.25 4.07
N ILE A 329 -4.88 9.29 2.76
CA ILE A 329 -4.80 8.10 1.91
C ILE A 329 -3.41 7.92 1.30
N ALA A 330 -2.80 8.98 0.75
CA ALA A 330 -1.47 8.88 0.16
C ALA A 330 -0.38 8.27 1.07
N PRO A 331 -0.35 8.54 2.39
CA PRO A 331 0.67 7.97 3.28
C PRO A 331 0.51 6.46 3.52
N ILE A 332 -0.70 5.91 3.36
CA ILE A 332 -1.02 4.51 3.63
C ILE A 332 -1.13 3.66 2.36
N LEU A 333 -1.07 4.30 1.18
CA LEU A 333 -1.09 3.59 -0.10
C LEU A 333 0.21 2.80 -0.34
N PRO A 334 0.12 1.56 -0.84
CA PRO A 334 1.29 0.81 -1.30
C PRO A 334 2.05 1.53 -2.40
N ARG A 335 3.39 1.38 -2.43
CA ARG A 335 4.29 2.05 -3.42
C ARG A 335 4.04 1.65 -4.89
N HIS A 336 3.35 0.53 -5.13
CA HIS A 336 2.86 0.15 -6.46
C HIS A 336 1.34 0.36 -6.49
N GLN A 337 0.91 1.45 -7.12
CA GLN A 337 -0.49 1.75 -7.35
C GLN A 337 -0.71 1.93 -8.85
N GLY A 338 -1.71 1.24 -9.40
CA GLY A 338 -2.08 1.28 -10.80
C GLY A 338 -2.86 0.03 -11.19
N ILE A 339 -3.42 0.05 -12.39
CA ILE A 339 -4.12 -1.11 -12.96
C ILE A 339 -3.05 -2.16 -13.31
N ASP A 340 -3.07 -3.32 -12.64
CA ASP A 340 -2.16 -4.41 -12.97
C ASP A 340 -2.63 -5.08 -14.28
N SER A 341 -1.69 -5.66 -15.04
CA SER A 341 -2.00 -6.41 -16.26
C SER A 341 -3.01 -7.53 -16.02
N ILE A 342 -3.03 -8.08 -14.80
CA ILE A 342 -3.99 -9.11 -14.44
C ILE A 342 -5.41 -8.57 -14.23
N ASP A 343 -5.55 -7.33 -13.75
CA ASP A 343 -6.84 -6.67 -13.60
C ASP A 343 -7.45 -6.42 -14.99
N VAL A 344 -6.62 -6.02 -15.96
CA VAL A 344 -7.02 -5.88 -17.37
C VAL A 344 -7.52 -7.22 -17.92
N MET A 345 -6.81 -8.32 -17.67
CA MET A 345 -7.17 -9.65 -18.19
C MET A 345 -8.45 -10.19 -17.57
N THR A 346 -8.65 -9.99 -16.27
CA THR A 346 -9.89 -10.39 -15.58
C THR A 346 -11.08 -9.56 -16.06
N ALA A 347 -10.90 -8.26 -16.29
CA ALA A 347 -11.94 -7.41 -16.88
C ALA A 347 -12.26 -7.77 -18.33
N ASP A 348 -11.26 -8.02 -19.17
CA ASP A 348 -11.44 -8.45 -20.58
C ASP A 348 -12.20 -9.78 -20.66
N SER A 349 -11.84 -10.73 -19.79
CA SER A 349 -12.55 -12.02 -19.66
C SER A 349 -13.84 -11.94 -18.83
N ASN A 350 -14.18 -10.74 -18.34
CA ASN A 350 -15.33 -10.41 -17.50
C ASN A 350 -15.48 -11.32 -16.26
N ILE A 351 -14.36 -11.77 -15.69
CA ILE A 351 -14.33 -12.78 -14.64
C ILE A 351 -13.88 -12.17 -13.31
N ASP A 352 -14.58 -12.53 -12.25
CA ASP A 352 -14.28 -12.05 -10.90
C ASP A 352 -13.45 -13.10 -10.15
N LEU A 353 -12.15 -12.86 -10.00
CA LEU A 353 -11.22 -13.77 -9.32
C LEU A 353 -10.74 -13.17 -8.01
N TYR A 354 -11.40 -13.53 -6.92
CA TYR A 354 -11.01 -13.12 -5.59
C TYR A 354 -11.14 -14.28 -4.58
N PRO A 355 -10.10 -14.55 -3.76
CA PRO A 355 -8.80 -13.88 -3.78
C PRO A 355 -7.90 -14.38 -4.92
N LEU A 356 -7.23 -13.46 -5.62
CA LEU A 356 -6.49 -13.77 -6.86
C LEU A 356 -5.39 -14.83 -6.69
N HIS A 357 -4.71 -14.85 -5.53
CA HIS A 357 -3.61 -15.78 -5.25
C HIS A 357 -4.06 -17.25 -5.28
N PHE A 358 -5.31 -17.54 -4.91
CA PHE A 358 -5.87 -18.89 -4.94
C PHE A 358 -5.88 -19.45 -6.37
N TYR A 359 -6.33 -18.65 -7.33
CA TYR A 359 -6.39 -19.08 -8.73
C TYR A 359 -5.02 -19.12 -9.40
N LYS A 360 -4.09 -18.25 -8.99
CA LYS A 360 -2.68 -18.30 -9.41
C LYS A 360 -2.00 -19.59 -8.96
N ASP A 361 -2.16 -19.95 -7.69
CA ASP A 361 -1.59 -21.18 -7.11
C ASP A 361 -2.16 -22.44 -7.78
N ILE A 362 -3.47 -22.46 -8.05
CA ILE A 362 -4.10 -23.57 -8.78
C ILE A 362 -3.55 -23.70 -10.20
N ALA A 363 -3.43 -22.58 -10.93
CA ALA A 363 -2.86 -22.58 -12.28
C ALA A 363 -1.42 -23.12 -12.28
N GLU A 364 -0.57 -22.59 -11.39
CA GLU A 364 0.83 -23.02 -11.24
C GLU A 364 0.94 -24.52 -10.91
N LYS A 365 0.19 -25.00 -9.91
CA LYS A 365 0.19 -26.43 -9.54
C LYS A 365 -0.35 -27.32 -10.65
N SER A 366 -1.27 -26.82 -11.46
CA SER A 366 -1.82 -27.57 -12.60
C SER A 366 -0.90 -27.59 -13.81
N GLY A 367 0.13 -26.74 -13.87
CA GLY A 367 1.00 -26.58 -15.04
C GLY A 367 0.31 -25.85 -16.19
N VAL A 368 -0.76 -25.10 -15.90
CA VAL A 368 -1.52 -24.29 -16.87
C VAL A 368 -1.10 -22.84 -16.71
N GLU A 369 -0.85 -22.17 -17.83
CA GLU A 369 -0.61 -20.72 -17.83
C GLU A 369 -1.82 -19.97 -17.25
N PHE A 370 -1.58 -19.09 -16.28
CA PHE A 370 -2.66 -18.46 -15.54
C PHE A 370 -3.62 -17.65 -16.44
N LEU A 371 -3.09 -17.04 -17.50
CA LEU A 371 -3.90 -16.33 -18.50
C LEU A 371 -4.84 -17.24 -19.28
N ASP A 372 -4.45 -18.48 -19.54
CA ASP A 372 -5.31 -19.44 -20.23
C ASP A 372 -6.42 -19.95 -19.32
N LEU A 373 -6.15 -20.10 -18.03
CA LEU A 373 -7.19 -20.36 -17.02
C LEU A 373 -8.21 -19.21 -16.96
N ILE A 374 -7.75 -17.95 -16.92
CA ILE A 374 -8.63 -16.77 -16.92
C ILE A 374 -9.54 -16.76 -18.16
N ARG A 375 -8.94 -16.93 -19.35
CA ARG A 375 -9.69 -16.97 -20.62
C ARG A 375 -10.69 -18.12 -20.64
N MET A 376 -10.30 -19.31 -20.16
CA MET A 376 -11.19 -20.47 -20.14
C MET A 376 -12.38 -20.24 -19.22
N LEU A 377 -12.16 -19.69 -18.03
CA LEU A 377 -13.25 -19.31 -17.11
C LEU A 377 -14.16 -18.25 -17.73
N GLY A 378 -13.58 -17.26 -18.41
CA GLY A 378 -14.33 -16.19 -19.08
C GLY A 378 -15.22 -16.63 -20.24
N LYS A 379 -14.92 -17.77 -20.88
CA LYS A 379 -15.71 -18.35 -21.98
C LYS A 379 -17.07 -18.87 -21.53
N ASN A 380 -17.25 -19.18 -20.24
CA ASN A 380 -18.52 -19.67 -19.74
C ASN A 380 -19.43 -18.48 -19.37
N PRO A 381 -20.44 -18.14 -20.20
CA PRO A 381 -21.29 -16.99 -19.92
C PRO A 381 -22.14 -17.21 -18.66
N ASP A 382 -22.44 -18.45 -18.30
CA ASP A 382 -23.27 -18.77 -17.13
C ASP A 382 -22.50 -18.65 -15.81
N LEU A 383 -21.18 -18.51 -15.86
CA LEU A 383 -20.32 -18.43 -14.69
C LEU A 383 -20.31 -17.02 -14.08
N THR A 384 -21.33 -16.69 -13.29
CA THR A 384 -21.33 -15.45 -12.50
C THR A 384 -20.39 -15.52 -11.29
N GLU A 385 -20.17 -16.71 -10.73
CA GLU A 385 -19.31 -16.91 -9.57
C GLU A 385 -18.33 -18.05 -9.84
N VAL A 386 -17.04 -17.79 -9.61
CA VAL A 386 -15.99 -18.77 -9.91
C VAL A 386 -15.80 -19.73 -8.74
N SER A 387 -16.51 -20.85 -8.78
CA SER A 387 -16.36 -21.93 -7.82
C SER A 387 -15.10 -22.77 -8.06
N ALA A 388 -14.71 -23.55 -7.05
CA ALA A 388 -13.66 -24.57 -7.22
C ALA A 388 -14.01 -25.56 -8.34
N ASP A 389 -15.27 -26.00 -8.43
CA ASP A 389 -15.70 -26.92 -9.48
C ASP A 389 -15.63 -26.29 -10.88
N ALA A 390 -15.99 -25.02 -11.03
CA ALA A 390 -15.82 -24.29 -12.29
C ALA A 390 -14.33 -24.18 -12.67
N THR A 391 -13.47 -23.96 -11.69
CA THR A 391 -12.00 -23.92 -11.86
C THR A 391 -11.47 -25.27 -12.36
N TYR A 392 -11.85 -26.38 -11.72
CA TYR A 392 -11.42 -27.72 -12.15
C TYR A 392 -11.99 -28.13 -13.50
N LYS A 393 -13.22 -27.70 -13.83
CA LYS A 393 -13.79 -27.92 -15.15
C LYS A 393 -12.98 -27.17 -16.22
N ALA A 394 -12.63 -25.91 -15.97
CA ALA A 394 -11.77 -25.15 -16.88
C ALA A 394 -10.39 -25.81 -17.07
N LEU A 395 -9.78 -26.33 -16.00
CA LEU A 395 -8.52 -27.09 -16.10
C LEU A 395 -8.68 -28.38 -16.93
N SER A 396 -9.80 -29.09 -16.77
CA SER A 396 -10.11 -30.26 -17.60
C SER A 396 -10.21 -29.90 -19.09
N GLU A 397 -10.90 -28.80 -19.41
CA GLU A 397 -11.02 -28.28 -20.77
C GLU A 397 -9.69 -27.78 -21.35
N LEU A 398 -8.74 -27.41 -20.48
CA LEU A 398 -7.35 -27.08 -20.85
C LEU A 398 -6.44 -28.31 -20.97
N GLY A 399 -6.99 -29.52 -20.87
CA GLY A 399 -6.27 -30.77 -21.14
C GLY A 399 -5.65 -31.43 -19.90
N ILE A 400 -5.97 -30.97 -18.69
CA ILE A 400 -5.49 -31.62 -17.47
C ILE A 400 -6.29 -32.90 -17.22
N GLY A 401 -5.58 -34.03 -17.16
CA GLY A 401 -6.18 -35.36 -16.97
C GLY A 401 -6.84 -35.55 -15.60
N GLU A 402 -7.86 -36.41 -15.55
CA GLU A 402 -8.67 -36.71 -14.36
C GLU A 402 -7.87 -37.19 -13.13
N GLU A 403 -6.73 -37.86 -13.32
CA GLU A 403 -5.86 -38.25 -12.22
C GLU A 403 -5.18 -37.02 -11.59
N ARG A 404 -4.63 -36.12 -12.42
CA ARG A 404 -4.02 -34.88 -11.96
C ARG A 404 -5.04 -33.93 -11.34
N LEU A 405 -6.26 -33.84 -11.89
CA LEU A 405 -7.34 -33.07 -11.27
C LEU A 405 -7.72 -33.63 -9.89
N ARG A 406 -7.74 -34.97 -9.73
CA ARG A 406 -7.97 -35.60 -8.42
C ARG A 406 -6.85 -35.33 -7.43
N GLU A 407 -5.58 -35.37 -7.88
CA GLU A 407 -4.44 -34.96 -7.04
C GLU A 407 -4.55 -33.51 -6.61
N LEU A 408 -4.84 -32.58 -7.54
CA LEU A 408 -5.02 -31.17 -7.25
C LEU A 408 -6.18 -30.95 -6.27
N ARG A 409 -7.32 -31.62 -6.46
CA ARG A 409 -8.43 -31.62 -5.49
C ARG A 409 -7.97 -32.13 -4.12
N GLN A 410 -7.19 -33.21 -4.05
CA GLN A 410 -6.71 -33.79 -2.79
C GLN A 410 -5.63 -32.94 -2.09
N GLN A 411 -4.71 -32.35 -2.85
CA GLN A 411 -3.73 -31.37 -2.37
C GLN A 411 -4.44 -30.11 -1.89
N GLN A 412 -5.50 -29.72 -2.60
CA GLN A 412 -6.41 -28.67 -2.17
C GLN A 412 -7.15 -29.09 -0.89
N PHE A 413 -7.63 -30.33 -0.74
CA PHE A 413 -8.19 -30.83 0.53
C PHE A 413 -7.15 -31.02 1.64
N ALA A 414 -5.86 -31.08 1.33
CA ALA A 414 -4.77 -31.03 2.30
C ALA A 414 -4.43 -29.58 2.69
N SER A 415 -4.56 -28.62 1.78
CA SER A 415 -4.46 -27.16 2.02
C SER A 415 -5.79 -26.48 2.40
N VAL A 416 -6.90 -27.22 2.40
CA VAL A 416 -8.24 -26.85 2.87
C VAL A 416 -8.58 -27.63 4.15
N LYS A 417 -7.79 -28.64 4.55
CA LYS A 417 -7.75 -29.08 5.95
C LYS A 417 -7.17 -28.02 6.89
N THR A 418 -6.65 -26.92 6.35
CA THR A 418 -6.35 -25.67 7.04
C THR A 418 -7.52 -24.65 7.01
N SER A 419 -8.69 -25.00 6.48
CA SER A 419 -9.92 -24.20 6.60
C SER A 419 -11.18 -25.09 6.71
N GLY A 420 -11.62 -25.34 7.94
CA GLY A 420 -12.98 -25.85 8.19
C GLY A 420 -13.09 -26.83 9.35
N VAL A 421 -13.57 -26.33 10.49
CA VAL A 421 -14.22 -27.12 11.52
C VAL A 421 -15.35 -27.94 10.88
N LEU A 422 -15.15 -29.24 10.68
CA LEU A 422 -16.08 -30.34 11.03
C LEU A 422 -15.55 -31.67 10.49
N LYS A 423 -14.76 -32.36 11.33
CA LYS A 423 -14.87 -33.80 11.58
C LYS A 423 -14.37 -34.09 12.98
N GLY A 424 -15.32 -34.16 13.92
CA GLY A 424 -15.10 -34.98 15.11
C GLY A 424 -14.93 -36.42 14.65
N PHE A 425 -13.79 -37.03 14.97
CA PHE A 425 -13.64 -38.35 15.59
C PHE A 425 -12.17 -38.79 15.53
N LEU A 426 -11.53 -38.78 16.71
CA LEU A 426 -10.45 -39.67 17.19
C LEU A 426 -9.23 -39.91 16.29
N ARG A 427 -8.02 -39.56 16.77
CA ARG A 427 -6.96 -40.54 17.15
C ARG A 427 -5.68 -39.88 17.73
N PRO A 428 -4.84 -40.65 18.45
CA PRO A 428 -4.06 -40.22 19.61
C PRO A 428 -2.57 -39.93 19.32
N GLY A 429 -1.90 -39.25 20.25
CA GLY A 429 -0.45 -39.30 20.42
C GLY A 429 0.24 -37.92 20.46
N GLY A 430 0.51 -37.42 21.68
CA GLY A 430 1.15 -36.13 21.91
C GLY A 430 2.64 -36.11 21.55
N LYS A 431 3.01 -35.36 20.50
CA LYS A 431 4.35 -34.77 20.38
C LYS A 431 4.31 -33.35 20.95
N LYS A 432 5.24 -33.06 21.87
CA LYS A 432 5.39 -31.75 22.52
C LYS A 432 5.77 -30.70 21.46
N ARG A 433 5.11 -29.54 21.44
CA ARG A 433 5.39 -28.45 20.49
C ARG A 433 6.74 -27.79 20.81
N PRO A 434 7.55 -27.36 19.82
CA PRO A 434 8.77 -26.59 20.07
C PRO A 434 8.45 -25.29 20.81
N LEU A 435 9.22 -24.96 21.85
CA LEU A 435 9.04 -23.73 22.64
C LEU A 435 9.95 -22.62 22.12
N VAL A 436 9.34 -21.52 21.72
CA VAL A 436 9.94 -20.22 21.40
C VAL A 436 9.86 -19.32 22.63
N LEU A 437 11.01 -18.88 23.10
CA LEU A 437 11.14 -17.99 24.24
C LEU A 437 11.68 -16.64 23.77
N ALA A 438 10.93 -15.58 24.03
CA ALA A 438 11.18 -14.26 23.47
C ALA A 438 11.14 -13.16 24.55
N PRO A 439 12.18 -13.06 25.41
CA PRO A 439 12.30 -12.00 26.39
C PRO A 439 12.80 -10.71 25.72
N ILE A 440 11.88 -9.93 25.15
CA ILE A 440 12.20 -8.77 24.28
C ILE A 440 11.50 -7.48 24.69
N LYS A 441 10.66 -7.52 25.73
CA LYS A 441 9.99 -6.32 26.23
C LYS A 441 10.85 -5.61 27.28
N TYR A 442 11.01 -4.30 27.15
CA TYR A 442 11.58 -3.39 28.14
C TYR A 442 10.50 -2.66 28.96
N ASP A 443 9.23 -2.95 28.70
CA ASP A 443 8.07 -2.20 29.19
C ASP A 443 8.12 -0.73 28.72
N ASN A 444 8.63 -0.51 27.51
CA ASN A 444 8.70 0.79 26.87
C ASN A 444 8.12 0.69 25.45
N PRO A 445 6.89 1.21 25.22
CA PRO A 445 6.21 1.12 23.93
C PRO A 445 6.97 1.75 22.75
N SER A 446 7.92 2.65 23.02
CA SER A 446 8.70 3.31 21.95
C SER A 446 9.82 2.43 21.39
N ILE A 447 10.20 1.38 22.10
CA ILE A 447 11.29 0.48 21.70
C ILE A 447 10.86 -0.99 21.69
N ASP A 448 9.74 -1.35 22.31
CA ASP A 448 9.22 -2.71 22.32
C ASP A 448 8.52 -3.06 20.99
N PRO A 449 8.56 -4.33 20.58
CA PRO A 449 7.77 -4.77 19.44
C PRO A 449 6.28 -4.58 19.74
N PRO A 450 5.52 -3.98 18.81
CA PRO A 450 4.07 -3.88 18.91
C PRO A 450 3.42 -5.24 19.19
N GLN A 451 2.43 -5.26 20.08
CA GLN A 451 1.78 -6.48 20.53
C GLN A 451 1.12 -7.23 19.36
N GLU A 452 0.59 -6.51 18.35
CA GLU A 452 -0.02 -7.12 17.17
C GLU A 452 0.98 -7.96 16.38
N LEU A 453 2.25 -7.55 16.30
CA LEU A 453 3.28 -8.33 15.60
C LEU A 453 3.65 -9.60 16.37
N LEU A 454 3.65 -9.55 17.70
CA LEU A 454 3.91 -10.73 18.54
C LEU A 454 2.80 -11.75 18.43
N ASP A 455 1.54 -11.28 18.42
CA ASP A 455 0.38 -12.12 18.26
C ASP A 455 0.32 -12.69 16.83
N TRP A 456 0.63 -11.89 15.81
CA TRP A 456 0.78 -12.36 14.43
C TRP A 456 1.79 -13.51 14.30
N VAL A 457 3.02 -13.37 14.82
CA VAL A 457 4.02 -14.45 14.75
C VAL A 457 3.50 -15.71 15.45
N ARG A 458 2.84 -15.56 16.61
CA ARG A 458 2.26 -16.68 17.37
C ARG A 458 1.15 -17.38 16.58
N ASP A 459 0.27 -16.62 15.94
CA ASP A 459 -0.90 -17.13 15.24
C ASP A 459 -0.57 -17.83 13.92
N GLU A 460 0.46 -17.36 13.21
CA GLU A 460 1.00 -18.05 12.03
C GLU A 460 1.68 -19.38 12.40
N HIS A 461 2.26 -19.48 13.60
CA HIS A 461 3.05 -20.64 14.05
C HIS A 461 2.37 -21.40 15.20
N LYS A 462 1.07 -21.70 15.08
CA LYS A 462 0.27 -22.44 16.10
C LYS A 462 0.83 -23.83 16.46
N ASN A 463 1.69 -24.40 15.61
CA ASN A 463 2.40 -25.65 15.87
C ASN A 463 3.59 -25.50 16.84
N MET A 464 3.98 -24.27 17.19
CA MET A 464 4.94 -23.93 18.22
C MET A 464 4.25 -23.33 19.46
N GLU A 465 4.96 -23.30 20.58
CA GLU A 465 4.55 -22.60 21.79
C GLU A 465 5.36 -21.32 21.93
N PHE A 466 4.73 -20.19 22.26
CA PHE A 466 5.42 -18.90 22.41
C PHE A 466 5.28 -18.36 23.83
N THR A 467 6.40 -17.93 24.40
CA THR A 467 6.42 -17.13 25.64
C THR A 467 7.14 -15.82 25.36
N PHE A 468 6.38 -14.73 25.24
CA PHE A 468 6.93 -13.37 25.20
C PHE A 468 7.07 -12.85 26.63
N GLY A 469 8.24 -12.34 26.97
CA GLY A 469 8.56 -11.92 28.33
C GLY A 469 9.32 -10.59 28.39
N ASN A 470 9.45 -10.07 29.60
CA ASN A 470 10.26 -8.89 29.86
C ASN A 470 11.75 -9.27 29.92
N PHE A 471 12.56 -8.58 29.13
CA PHE A 471 14.01 -8.73 29.06
C PHE A 471 14.70 -8.35 30.37
N ALA A 472 14.25 -7.30 31.05
CA ALA A 472 14.86 -6.75 32.25
C ALA A 472 14.73 -7.67 33.48
N GLN A 473 13.77 -8.59 33.49
CA GLN A 473 13.51 -9.45 34.65
C GLN A 473 14.58 -10.54 34.87
N ARG A 474 15.49 -10.77 33.91
CA ARG A 474 16.65 -11.71 33.91
C ARG A 474 16.37 -13.18 34.29
N ASN A 475 15.19 -13.48 34.84
CA ASN A 475 14.77 -14.80 35.25
C ASN A 475 13.79 -15.33 34.20
N ILE A 476 14.32 -16.02 33.21
CA ILE A 476 13.54 -16.48 32.06
C ILE A 476 12.92 -17.84 32.42
N SER A 477 11.68 -17.83 32.91
CA SER A 477 10.94 -19.06 33.22
C SER A 477 10.89 -19.98 32.01
N ARG A 478 11.09 -21.29 32.22
CA ARG A 478 11.05 -22.34 31.17
C ARG A 478 12.18 -22.29 30.12
N ILE A 479 13.26 -21.54 30.37
CA ILE A 479 14.45 -21.50 29.50
C ILE A 479 15.06 -22.89 29.23
N GLU A 480 14.98 -23.82 30.19
CA GLU A 480 15.49 -25.19 30.00
C GLU A 480 14.71 -25.95 28.92
N GLU A 481 13.44 -25.61 28.70
CA GLU A 481 12.56 -26.21 27.69
C GLU A 481 12.65 -25.50 26.32
N ALA A 482 13.24 -24.30 26.27
CA ALA A 482 13.27 -23.49 25.05
C ALA A 482 14.17 -24.12 23.99
N GLU A 483 13.61 -24.30 22.79
CA GLU A 483 14.34 -24.75 21.61
C GLU A 483 14.83 -23.55 20.79
N ILE A 484 14.07 -22.45 20.82
CA ILE A 484 14.34 -21.22 20.09
C ILE A 484 14.35 -20.04 21.07
N LEU A 485 15.39 -19.21 21.00
CA LEU A 485 15.51 -17.97 21.76
C LEU A 485 15.51 -16.78 20.81
N PHE A 486 14.61 -15.83 21.03
CA PHE A 486 14.56 -14.56 20.32
C PHE A 486 14.83 -13.43 21.33
N SER A 487 16.03 -12.83 21.34
CA SER A 487 16.43 -11.88 22.40
C SER A 487 17.50 -10.88 21.96
N HIS A 488 17.76 -9.89 22.83
CA HIS A 488 18.83 -8.89 22.66
C HIS A 488 20.23 -9.46 22.89
N GLU A 489 20.36 -10.42 23.79
CA GLU A 489 21.63 -11.02 24.15
C GLU A 489 21.53 -12.54 24.31
N LEU A 490 22.67 -13.19 24.12
CA LEU A 490 22.92 -14.59 24.43
C LEU A 490 24.18 -14.63 25.30
N THR A 491 24.05 -15.08 26.55
CA THR A 491 25.14 -15.13 27.54
C THR A 491 25.48 -16.56 27.93
N ASP A 492 26.66 -16.80 28.51
CA ASP A 492 27.03 -18.11 29.04
C ASP A 492 26.04 -18.62 30.11
N GLU A 493 25.49 -17.71 30.93
CA GLU A 493 24.48 -18.06 31.93
C GLU A 493 23.17 -18.55 31.30
N ILE A 494 22.71 -17.90 30.22
CA ILE A 494 21.54 -18.36 29.46
C ILE A 494 21.85 -19.72 28.84
N LEU A 495 23.04 -19.91 28.28
CA LEU A 495 23.44 -21.18 27.66
C LEU A 495 23.51 -22.34 28.65
N GLU A 496 23.97 -22.10 29.88
CA GLU A 496 24.03 -23.13 30.93
C GLU A 496 22.63 -23.64 31.33
N LYS A 497 21.63 -22.76 31.32
CA LYS A 497 20.24 -23.09 31.62
C LYS A 497 19.49 -23.63 30.40
N ALA A 498 19.71 -23.06 29.21
CA ALA A 498 19.00 -23.38 27.97
C ALA A 498 19.52 -24.68 27.31
N LYS A 499 19.36 -25.82 27.98
CA LYS A 499 19.93 -27.12 27.55
C LYS A 499 19.38 -27.61 26.21
N ASN A 500 18.13 -27.24 25.87
CA ASN A 500 17.47 -27.64 24.63
C ASN A 500 17.61 -26.61 23.49
N LEU A 501 18.31 -25.49 23.72
CA LEU A 501 18.43 -24.43 22.72
C LEU A 501 19.18 -24.92 21.47
N ARG A 502 18.54 -24.72 20.32
CA ARG A 502 19.07 -25.08 18.98
C ARG A 502 19.21 -23.89 18.05
N TRP A 503 18.41 -22.84 18.26
CA TRP A 503 18.47 -21.62 17.47
C TRP A 503 18.33 -20.37 18.35
N TYR A 504 19.27 -19.44 18.19
CA TYR A 504 19.18 -18.07 18.70
C TYR A 504 18.98 -17.09 17.55
N HIS A 505 17.92 -16.29 17.62
CA HIS A 505 17.72 -15.15 16.73
C HIS A 505 17.98 -13.87 17.52
N SER A 506 19.03 -13.13 17.15
CA SER A 506 19.29 -11.83 17.74
C SER A 506 18.37 -10.80 17.12
N VAL A 507 17.76 -9.97 17.96
CA VAL A 507 17.04 -8.77 17.53
C VAL A 507 17.97 -7.72 16.91
N SER A 508 19.27 -7.75 17.22
CA SER A 508 20.24 -6.75 16.75
C SER A 508 21.36 -7.38 15.94
N THR A 509 22.08 -6.57 15.17
CA THR A 509 23.29 -7.06 14.50
C THR A 509 24.38 -7.22 15.55
N ILE A 510 24.90 -8.44 15.70
CA ILE A 510 25.96 -8.75 16.66
C ILE A 510 27.26 -9.04 15.92
N ALA A 511 28.38 -8.59 16.48
CA ALA A 511 29.70 -8.98 16.00
C ALA A 511 29.97 -10.44 16.41
N ILE A 512 30.67 -11.21 15.57
CA ILE A 512 31.05 -12.59 15.89
C ILE A 512 31.84 -12.68 17.19
N SER A 513 32.69 -11.69 17.48
CA SER A 513 33.45 -11.62 18.74
C SER A 513 32.58 -11.50 19.99
N LYS A 514 31.30 -11.15 19.86
CA LYS A 514 30.34 -11.07 20.96
C LYS A 514 29.47 -12.33 21.10
N VAL A 515 29.61 -13.31 20.20
CA VAL A 515 28.93 -14.60 20.33
C VAL A 515 29.68 -15.47 21.34
N PRO A 516 29.02 -16.02 22.38
CA PRO A 516 29.67 -16.92 23.32
C PRO A 516 30.20 -18.18 22.63
N GLN A 517 31.45 -18.55 22.91
CA GLN A 517 32.08 -19.71 22.27
C GLN A 517 31.33 -21.02 22.54
N LYS A 518 30.74 -21.17 23.73
CA LYS A 518 29.87 -22.31 24.07
C LYS A 518 28.70 -22.49 23.11
N ALA A 519 28.14 -21.41 22.55
CA ALA A 519 27.05 -21.51 21.57
C ALA A 519 27.52 -22.13 20.26
N VAL A 520 28.72 -21.76 19.82
CA VAL A 520 29.37 -22.31 18.62
C VAL A 520 29.71 -23.78 18.81
N GLU A 521 30.32 -24.14 19.94
CA GLU A 521 30.68 -25.52 20.29
C GLU A 521 29.46 -26.45 20.36
N ARG A 522 28.31 -25.93 20.81
CA ARG A 522 27.03 -26.64 20.83
C ARG A 522 26.32 -26.72 19.48
N GLY A 523 26.84 -26.05 18.44
CA GLY A 523 26.22 -26.02 17.11
C GLY A 523 24.88 -25.27 17.07
N ILE A 524 24.68 -24.28 17.93
CA ILE A 524 23.47 -23.45 17.95
C ILE A 524 23.46 -22.57 16.70
N LYS A 525 22.38 -22.62 15.91
CA LYS A 525 22.20 -21.70 14.78
C LYS A 525 22.04 -20.28 15.32
N ILE A 526 22.70 -19.30 14.69
CA ILE A 526 22.58 -17.88 15.07
C ILE A 526 22.16 -17.07 13.85
N SER A 527 21.02 -16.39 13.92
CA SER A 527 20.57 -15.47 12.88
C SER A 527 20.31 -14.06 13.42
N MET A 528 20.39 -13.06 12.53
CA MET A 528 20.33 -11.63 12.87
C MET A 528 19.62 -10.80 11.78
N PRO A 529 19.17 -9.56 12.07
CA PRO A 529 18.52 -8.65 11.13
C PRO A 529 19.47 -8.06 10.06
N LYS A 530 20.35 -8.87 9.46
CA LYS A 530 21.35 -8.43 8.47
C LYS A 530 20.70 -7.72 7.28
N GLY A 531 21.04 -6.45 7.06
CA GLY A 531 20.50 -5.65 5.96
C GLY A 531 19.15 -4.98 6.23
N LEU A 532 18.50 -5.20 7.38
CA LEU A 532 17.20 -4.56 7.67
C LEU A 532 17.30 -3.04 7.91
N HIS A 533 18.50 -2.56 8.27
CA HIS A 533 18.81 -1.14 8.46
C HIS A 533 19.32 -0.43 7.19
N ALA A 534 19.43 -1.13 6.06
CA ALA A 534 20.00 -0.57 4.83
C ALA A 534 19.32 0.72 4.37
N VAL A 535 17.99 0.69 4.29
CA VAL A 535 17.16 1.80 3.81
C VAL A 535 17.26 3.05 4.71
N PRO A 536 16.94 2.98 6.03
CA PRO A 536 16.96 4.19 6.87
C PRO A 536 18.36 4.83 6.97
N ILE A 537 19.42 4.01 6.98
CA ILE A 537 20.80 4.53 7.01
C ILE A 537 21.14 5.24 5.69
N ALA A 538 20.77 4.64 4.55
CA ALA A 538 20.97 5.25 3.23
C ALA A 538 20.20 6.57 3.07
N GLU A 539 18.92 6.60 3.49
CA GLU A 539 18.10 7.81 3.48
C GLU A 539 18.69 8.91 4.38
N THR A 540 19.22 8.52 5.55
CA THR A 540 19.90 9.44 6.47
C THR A 540 21.17 10.04 5.84
N ALA A 541 22.01 9.21 5.21
CA ALA A 541 23.21 9.67 4.52
C ALA A 541 22.86 10.64 3.38
N LEU A 542 21.84 10.32 2.58
CA LEU A 542 21.37 11.22 1.52
C LEU A 542 20.83 12.54 2.10
N GLY A 543 20.07 12.48 3.19
CA GLY A 543 19.59 13.67 3.90
C GLY A 543 20.74 14.56 4.40
N MET A 544 21.80 13.96 4.94
CA MET A 544 23.02 14.67 5.34
C MET A 544 23.72 15.33 4.14
N MET A 545 23.84 14.62 3.02
CA MET A 545 24.41 15.17 1.77
C MET A 545 23.61 16.37 1.26
N LEU A 546 22.27 16.25 1.19
CA LEU A 546 21.38 17.34 0.82
C LEU A 546 21.47 18.52 1.79
N SER A 547 21.57 18.25 3.09
CA SER A 547 21.66 19.28 4.11
C SER A 547 22.93 20.13 3.98
N LEU A 548 24.06 19.49 3.67
CA LEU A 548 25.33 20.16 3.39
C LEU A 548 25.32 20.90 2.05
N SER A 549 24.79 20.28 0.99
CA SER A 549 24.80 20.83 -0.38
C SER A 549 23.87 22.03 -0.54
N ARG A 550 22.69 21.99 0.09
CA ARG A 550 21.65 23.02 0.03
C ARG A 550 21.69 24.01 1.19
N LYS A 551 22.71 23.94 2.06
CA LYS A 551 22.87 24.84 3.22
C LYS A 551 21.69 24.82 4.18
N ILE A 552 21.00 23.68 4.29
CA ILE A 552 19.86 23.51 5.20
C ILE A 552 20.35 23.60 6.65
N ARG A 553 21.44 22.90 6.99
CA ARG A 553 22.08 22.99 8.31
C ARG A 553 22.43 24.42 8.69
N ASP A 554 23.07 25.16 7.79
CA ASP A 554 23.43 26.55 8.07
C ASP A 554 22.21 27.45 8.24
N SER A 555 21.16 27.23 7.45
CA SER A 555 19.87 27.91 7.58
C SER A 555 19.21 27.65 8.93
N ILE A 556 19.22 26.40 9.41
CA ILE A 556 18.69 26.03 10.74
C ILE A 556 19.48 26.72 11.86
N LEU A 557 20.80 26.80 11.76
CA LEU A 557 21.63 27.50 12.75
C LEU A 557 21.38 29.01 12.78
N LEU A 558 21.10 29.61 11.61
CA LEU A 558 20.74 31.03 11.51
C LEU A 558 19.31 31.29 12.00
N GLN A 559 18.38 30.36 11.76
CA GLN A 559 17.03 30.38 12.34
C GLN A 559 17.09 30.35 13.88
N GLY A 560 17.93 29.51 14.48
CA GLY A 560 18.15 29.50 15.93
C GLY A 560 18.66 30.85 16.48
N LYS A 561 19.31 31.65 15.62
CA LYS A 561 19.75 33.02 15.91
C LYS A 561 18.73 34.09 15.49
N LYS A 562 17.54 33.69 15.04
CA LYS A 562 16.48 34.57 14.48
C LYS A 562 16.96 35.45 13.32
N ARG A 563 17.83 34.92 12.45
CA ARG A 563 18.40 35.65 11.31
C ARG A 563 17.94 35.06 9.98
N PHE A 564 17.25 35.88 9.19
CA PHE A 564 16.93 35.59 7.79
C PHE A 564 18.07 36.06 6.88
N ALA A 565 19.17 35.31 6.89
CA ALA A 565 20.49 35.72 6.39
C ALA A 565 20.75 35.22 4.95
N THR A 566 19.92 35.68 4.01
CA THR A 566 19.97 35.27 2.59
C THR A 566 21.33 35.54 1.96
N ARG A 567 21.95 36.69 2.24
CA ARG A 567 23.24 37.09 1.66
C ARG A 567 24.39 36.21 2.18
N GLU A 568 24.36 35.85 3.45
CA GLU A 568 25.35 35.00 4.08
C GLU A 568 25.28 33.56 3.54
N ILE A 569 24.07 33.04 3.31
CA ILE A 569 23.88 31.74 2.66
C ILE A 569 24.36 31.77 1.20
N TYR A 570 24.03 32.83 0.46
CA TYR A 570 24.46 32.99 -0.92
C TYR A 570 25.99 33.08 -1.07
N HIS A 571 26.67 33.71 -0.11
CA HIS A 571 28.13 33.82 -0.09
C HIS A 571 28.83 32.76 0.76
N ALA A 572 28.12 31.72 1.20
CA ALA A 572 28.73 30.64 1.98
C ALA A 572 29.83 29.94 1.16
N SER A 573 30.87 29.45 1.84
CA SER A 573 31.96 28.70 1.23
C SER A 573 32.05 27.29 1.84
N PRO A 574 31.97 26.21 1.04
CA PRO A 574 31.67 26.21 -0.40
C PRO A 574 30.24 26.74 -0.68
N PRO A 575 29.94 27.26 -1.88
CA PRO A 575 28.59 27.73 -2.22
C PRO A 575 27.57 26.58 -2.18
N SER A 576 26.28 26.90 -2.23
CA SER A 576 25.26 25.87 -2.41
C SER A 576 25.48 25.14 -3.74
N ARG A 577 25.28 23.82 -3.73
CA ARG A 577 25.49 22.94 -4.87
C ARG A 577 24.31 21.98 -5.03
N GLU A 578 24.12 21.53 -6.25
CA GLU A 578 23.20 20.45 -6.57
C GLU A 578 23.90 19.10 -6.42
N LEU A 579 23.12 18.04 -6.17
CA LEU A 579 23.63 16.67 -6.23
C LEU A 579 23.66 16.16 -7.68
N MET A 580 22.77 16.64 -8.54
CA MET A 580 22.77 16.27 -9.96
C MET A 580 24.15 16.51 -10.58
N GLN A 581 24.65 15.53 -11.34
CA GLN A 581 25.98 15.53 -11.98
C GLN A 581 27.19 15.57 -11.02
N SER A 582 26.98 15.44 -9.71
CA SER A 582 28.09 15.27 -8.76
C SER A 582 28.52 13.81 -8.64
N THR A 583 29.76 13.59 -8.18
CA THR A 583 30.33 12.26 -8.01
C THR A 583 30.30 11.85 -6.53
N VAL A 584 29.83 10.64 -6.24
CA VAL A 584 29.90 10.04 -4.90
C VAL A 584 30.75 8.77 -4.91
N ALA A 585 31.73 8.71 -4.01
CA ALA A 585 32.49 7.51 -3.70
C ALA A 585 31.90 6.84 -2.45
N ILE A 586 31.33 5.65 -2.61
CA ILE A 586 30.73 4.87 -1.52
C ILE A 586 31.71 3.75 -1.15
N VAL A 587 32.28 3.84 0.05
CA VAL A 587 33.19 2.82 0.59
C VAL A 587 32.38 1.71 1.25
N GLY A 588 32.30 0.57 0.58
CA GLY A 588 31.53 -0.59 1.00
C GLY A 588 30.18 -0.65 0.28
N VAL A 589 30.08 -1.52 -0.74
CA VAL A 589 28.84 -1.78 -1.52
C VAL A 589 28.08 -2.97 -0.91
N GLY A 590 27.91 -2.96 0.41
CA GLY A 590 27.02 -3.88 1.13
C GLY A 590 25.57 -3.39 1.11
N GLY A 591 24.68 -3.95 1.94
CA GLY A 591 23.26 -3.56 1.94
C GLY A 591 23.00 -2.04 2.02
N VAL A 592 23.70 -1.34 2.93
CA VAL A 592 23.61 0.13 3.07
C VAL A 592 24.18 0.84 1.84
N GLY A 593 25.38 0.47 1.40
CA GLY A 593 26.04 1.10 0.26
C GLY A 593 25.27 0.92 -1.04
N THR A 594 24.71 -0.26 -1.28
CA THR A 594 23.84 -0.55 -2.44
C THR A 594 22.58 0.29 -2.40
N ALA A 595 21.90 0.38 -1.26
CA ALA A 595 20.70 1.21 -1.12
C ALA A 595 21.00 2.69 -1.39
N LEU A 596 22.11 3.21 -0.86
CA LEU A 596 22.53 4.59 -1.10
C LEU A 596 22.93 4.81 -2.56
N ALA A 597 23.64 3.87 -3.18
CA ALA A 597 24.05 3.94 -4.58
C ALA A 597 22.83 4.10 -5.51
N LEU A 598 21.78 3.31 -5.30
CA LEU A 598 20.53 3.41 -6.07
C LEU A 598 19.86 4.78 -5.91
N LEU A 599 19.82 5.33 -4.70
CA LEU A 599 19.27 6.67 -4.44
C LEU A 599 20.10 7.76 -5.13
N CYS A 600 21.42 7.69 -5.04
CA CYS A 600 22.33 8.65 -5.67
C CYS A 600 22.20 8.63 -7.21
N ARG A 601 22.12 7.44 -7.81
CA ARG A 601 21.88 7.28 -9.27
C ARG A 601 20.55 7.89 -9.68
N ALA A 602 19.48 7.66 -8.91
CA ALA A 602 18.16 8.23 -9.19
C ALA A 602 18.17 9.77 -9.18
N LEU A 603 19.10 10.39 -8.46
CA LEU A 603 19.33 11.85 -8.44
C LEU A 603 20.32 12.34 -9.52
N GLY A 604 20.78 11.46 -10.40
CA GLY A 604 21.71 11.80 -11.48
C GLY A 604 23.15 12.01 -11.02
N MET A 605 23.57 11.43 -9.89
CA MET A 605 24.96 11.39 -9.46
C MET A 605 25.73 10.27 -10.18
N ALA A 606 27.02 10.47 -10.40
CA ALA A 606 27.94 9.39 -10.76
C ALA A 606 28.38 8.64 -9.50
N VAL A 607 28.20 7.32 -9.47
CA VAL A 607 28.47 6.50 -8.29
C VAL A 607 29.67 5.59 -8.48
N LEU A 608 30.71 5.82 -7.67
CA LEU A 608 31.90 4.98 -7.54
C LEU A 608 31.74 4.08 -6.31
N GLY A 609 31.57 2.77 -6.51
CA GLY A 609 31.47 1.79 -5.43
C GLY A 609 32.83 1.19 -5.09
N ILE A 610 33.37 1.45 -3.91
CA ILE A 610 34.66 0.92 -3.48
C ILE A 610 34.47 -0.40 -2.74
N THR A 611 35.07 -1.47 -3.25
CA THR A 611 34.97 -2.84 -2.72
C THR A 611 36.36 -3.39 -2.36
N ARG A 612 36.40 -4.43 -1.52
CA ARG A 612 37.65 -5.06 -1.07
C ARG A 612 38.40 -5.74 -2.24
N ASP A 613 37.67 -6.50 -3.06
CA ASP A 613 38.21 -7.24 -4.20
C ASP A 613 37.46 -6.85 -5.51
N GLU A 614 37.99 -7.27 -6.66
CA GLU A 614 37.31 -7.25 -7.98
C GLU A 614 36.20 -8.32 -8.04
N THR A 615 35.26 -8.27 -7.09
CA THR A 615 34.06 -9.11 -7.13
C THR A 615 33.14 -8.71 -8.29
N GLU A 616 32.15 -9.54 -8.61
CA GLU A 616 31.14 -9.22 -9.63
C GLU A 616 30.64 -7.77 -9.48
N LYS A 617 30.58 -7.07 -10.61
CA LYS A 617 30.18 -5.67 -10.66
C LYS A 617 28.75 -5.53 -10.12
N SER A 618 28.56 -4.71 -9.09
CA SER A 618 27.20 -4.38 -8.64
C SER A 618 26.50 -3.48 -9.65
N ASP A 619 25.31 -3.86 -10.10
CA ASP A 619 24.45 -3.03 -10.96
C ASP A 619 24.01 -1.71 -10.29
N ALA A 620 24.21 -1.59 -8.97
CA ALA A 620 23.87 -0.39 -8.23
C ALA A 620 24.86 0.76 -8.44
N VAL A 621 26.06 0.53 -8.99
CA VAL A 621 27.12 1.55 -9.15
C VAL A 621 27.52 1.73 -10.61
N ASP A 622 27.94 2.94 -11.00
CA ASP A 622 28.44 3.20 -12.36
C ASP A 622 29.80 2.53 -12.60
N GLU A 623 30.69 2.69 -11.62
CA GLU A 623 32.03 2.09 -11.60
C GLU A 623 32.27 1.41 -10.26
N GLN A 624 32.75 0.17 -10.30
CA GLN A 624 33.26 -0.53 -9.13
C GLN A 624 34.77 -0.35 -9.07
N VAL A 625 35.27 0.15 -7.95
CA VAL A 625 36.67 0.51 -7.74
C VAL A 625 37.27 -0.41 -6.68
N PRO A 626 38.35 -1.16 -6.97
CA PRO A 626 39.02 -1.96 -5.96
C PRO A 626 39.67 -1.06 -4.90
N PHE A 627 39.79 -1.56 -3.66
CA PHE A 627 40.29 -0.77 -2.53
C PHE A 627 41.72 -0.21 -2.74
N ASN A 628 42.56 -0.88 -3.53
CA ASN A 628 43.89 -0.34 -3.88
C ASN A 628 43.85 0.96 -4.71
N ARG A 629 42.72 1.25 -5.37
CA ARG A 629 42.42 2.49 -6.09
C ARG A 629 41.56 3.47 -5.27
N PHE A 630 41.40 3.23 -3.96
CA PHE A 630 40.66 4.10 -3.05
C PHE A 630 41.06 5.58 -3.16
N HIS A 631 42.37 5.86 -3.16
CA HIS A 631 42.89 7.23 -3.25
C HIS A 631 42.56 7.92 -4.58
N GLU A 632 42.39 7.17 -5.67
CA GLU A 632 41.97 7.73 -6.97
C GLU A 632 40.50 8.17 -6.92
N ALA A 633 39.64 7.33 -6.34
CA ALA A 633 38.21 7.60 -6.22
C ALA A 633 37.92 8.83 -5.34
N ILE A 634 38.57 8.97 -4.17
CA ILE A 634 38.32 10.11 -3.27
C ILE A 634 38.84 11.45 -3.82
N LYS A 635 39.81 11.43 -4.75
CA LYS A 635 40.34 12.64 -5.39
C LYS A 635 39.31 13.29 -6.32
N ILE A 636 38.45 12.51 -6.95
CA ILE A 636 37.45 12.98 -7.93
C ILE A 636 36.04 13.07 -7.35
N ALA A 637 35.80 12.51 -6.17
CA ALA A 637 34.49 12.51 -5.53
C ALA A 637 34.15 13.89 -4.92
N ASP A 638 32.92 14.34 -5.13
CA ASP A 638 32.32 15.45 -4.40
C ASP A 638 31.81 15.00 -3.02
N TYR A 639 31.47 13.71 -2.88
CA TYR A 639 31.06 13.10 -1.62
C TYR A 639 31.78 11.78 -1.40
N VAL A 640 32.34 11.57 -0.21
CA VAL A 640 32.90 10.29 0.22
C VAL A 640 32.01 9.76 1.33
N VAL A 641 31.39 8.60 1.14
CA VAL A 641 30.48 7.98 2.12
C VAL A 641 31.07 6.68 2.63
N LEU A 642 31.22 6.56 3.95
CA LEU A 642 31.75 5.37 4.60
C LEU A 642 30.59 4.47 5.04
N ALA A 643 30.48 3.29 4.42
CA ALA A 643 29.46 2.26 4.69
C ALA A 643 30.10 0.87 4.89
N THR A 644 31.33 0.82 5.42
CA THR A 644 32.16 -0.38 5.53
C THR A 644 32.42 -0.77 6.99
N PRO A 645 32.61 -2.07 7.31
CA PRO A 645 33.06 -2.49 8.65
C PRO A 645 34.42 -1.88 9.02
N SER A 646 34.65 -1.70 10.33
CA SER A 646 35.99 -1.38 10.85
C SER A 646 36.85 -2.65 10.94
N THR A 647 37.85 -2.75 10.08
CA THR A 647 38.85 -3.81 10.02
C THR A 647 40.25 -3.21 10.12
N ASP A 648 41.30 -4.03 10.25
CA ASP A 648 42.68 -3.53 10.23
C ASP A 648 43.02 -2.79 8.93
N LEU A 649 42.35 -3.13 7.82
CA LEU A 649 42.51 -2.47 6.53
C LEU A 649 41.80 -1.10 6.47
N THR A 650 40.66 -0.95 7.14
CA THR A 650 39.77 0.23 7.02
C THR A 650 39.84 1.17 8.22
N ARG A 651 40.47 0.76 9.32
CA ARG A 651 40.68 1.61 10.50
C ARG A 651 41.59 2.78 10.16
N GLY A 652 41.15 4.00 10.48
CA GLY A 652 41.88 5.23 10.19
C GLY A 652 42.04 5.53 8.71
N MET A 653 41.24 4.90 7.83
CA MET A 653 41.36 5.06 6.37
C MET A 653 41.09 6.49 5.89
N MET A 654 40.40 7.31 6.68
CA MET A 654 40.24 8.74 6.44
C MET A 654 41.10 9.52 7.46
N GLY A 655 42.35 9.81 7.08
CA GLY A 655 43.29 10.61 7.86
C GLY A 655 43.64 11.93 7.20
N ALA A 656 44.67 12.60 7.74
CA ALA A 656 45.12 13.90 7.24
C ALA A 656 45.52 13.86 5.75
N ALA A 657 46.19 12.79 5.30
CA ALA A 657 46.61 12.66 3.91
C ALA A 657 45.41 12.56 2.96
N GLU A 658 44.39 11.79 3.32
CA GLU A 658 43.18 11.61 2.51
C GLU A 658 42.35 12.88 2.43
N PHE A 659 42.20 13.61 3.55
CA PHE A 659 41.56 14.92 3.53
C PHE A 659 42.34 15.93 2.67
N GLU A 660 43.66 15.82 2.59
CA GLU A 660 44.47 16.64 1.69
C GLU A 660 44.29 16.26 0.21
N MET A 661 43.92 15.02 -0.11
CA MET A 661 43.62 14.57 -1.48
C MET A 661 42.23 14.94 -1.96
N MET A 662 41.27 15.10 -1.06
CA MET A 662 39.89 15.46 -1.41
C MET A 662 39.79 16.87 -2.02
N GLN A 663 38.77 17.06 -2.85
CA GLN A 663 38.44 18.38 -3.39
C GLN A 663 38.06 19.35 -2.27
N LYS A 664 38.37 20.63 -2.44
CA LYS A 664 38.11 21.66 -1.42
C LYS A 664 36.63 21.77 -1.03
N HIS A 665 35.73 21.45 -1.94
CA HIS A 665 34.29 21.45 -1.73
C HIS A 665 33.72 20.09 -1.33
N ALA A 666 34.53 19.03 -1.30
CA ALA A 666 34.03 17.68 -1.08
C ALA A 666 33.59 17.47 0.38
N CYS A 667 32.60 16.61 0.58
CA CYS A 667 32.07 16.30 1.91
C CYS A 667 32.32 14.84 2.30
N LEU A 668 32.68 14.61 3.56
CA LEU A 668 32.75 13.26 4.15
C LEU A 668 31.45 12.93 4.88
N ILE A 669 30.88 11.75 4.63
CA ILE A 669 29.71 11.22 5.36
C ILE A 669 30.11 9.91 6.03
N ASN A 670 30.08 9.84 7.36
CA ASN A 670 30.36 8.62 8.12
C ASN A 670 29.11 8.11 8.83
N ILE A 671 28.59 6.98 8.34
CA ILE A 671 27.41 6.27 8.82
C ILE A 671 27.74 4.79 9.16
N ALA A 672 29.03 4.48 9.36
CA ALA A 672 29.51 3.13 9.58
C ALA A 672 30.14 2.93 10.95
N HIS A 673 31.41 3.29 11.12
CA HIS A 673 32.13 3.16 12.39
C HIS A 673 33.02 4.40 12.61
N GLY A 674 33.13 4.85 13.85
CA GLY A 674 33.93 6.03 14.19
C GLY A 674 35.42 5.84 13.93
N GLU A 675 35.92 4.62 14.10
CA GLU A 675 37.33 4.27 13.94
C GLU A 675 37.82 4.28 12.50
N LEU A 676 36.94 4.47 11.52
CA LEU A 676 37.32 4.67 10.12
C LEU A 676 37.94 6.05 9.88
N VAL A 677 37.69 7.01 10.78
CA VAL A 677 38.06 8.41 10.64
C VAL A 677 38.96 8.83 11.79
N ASP A 678 40.08 9.49 11.46
CA ASP A 678 40.84 10.26 12.43
C ASP A 678 40.07 11.55 12.75
N GLU A 679 39.43 11.59 13.93
CA GLU A 679 38.61 12.72 14.38
C GLU A 679 39.41 14.02 14.56
N ASP A 680 40.70 13.91 14.91
CA ASP A 680 41.57 15.07 15.06
C ASP A 680 41.92 15.67 13.70
N ALA A 681 42.29 14.81 12.75
CA ALA A 681 42.54 15.21 11.37
C ALA A 681 41.28 15.80 10.71
N LEU A 682 40.10 15.22 10.97
CA LEU A 682 38.82 15.72 10.47
C LEU A 682 38.55 17.14 10.97
N TYR A 683 38.71 17.37 12.28
CA TYR A 683 38.54 18.70 12.86
C TYR A 683 39.48 19.73 12.21
N ASP A 684 40.75 19.39 12.03
CA ASP A 684 41.73 20.29 11.44
C ASP A 684 41.49 20.53 9.95
N ALA A 685 41.01 19.53 9.21
CA ALA A 685 40.61 19.68 7.81
C ALA A 685 39.41 20.64 7.68
N LEU A 686 38.39 20.50 8.52
CA LEU A 686 37.23 21.39 8.53
C LEU A 686 37.61 22.80 8.95
N LYS A 687 38.38 22.95 10.04
CA LYS A 687 38.82 24.24 10.56
C LYS A 687 39.65 25.03 9.55
N ARG A 688 40.52 24.35 8.78
CA ARG A 688 41.32 24.95 7.71
C ARG A 688 40.53 25.18 6.40
N GLY A 689 39.29 24.71 6.33
CA GLY A 689 38.47 24.75 5.11
C GLY A 689 39.09 23.91 3.97
N LYS A 690 39.76 22.81 4.33
CA LYS A 690 40.40 21.90 3.38
C LYS A 690 39.37 21.05 2.64
N ILE A 691 38.32 20.64 3.34
CA ILE A 691 37.16 19.97 2.76
C ILE A 691 35.92 20.85 2.95
N GLY A 692 34.90 20.58 2.14
CA GLY A 692 33.68 21.37 2.07
C GLY A 692 32.86 21.26 3.34
N GLY A 693 32.79 20.08 3.95
CA GLY A 693 32.04 19.80 5.17
C GLY A 693 32.10 18.33 5.56
N ALA A 694 31.43 17.96 6.65
CA ALA A 694 31.29 16.57 7.04
C ALA A 694 29.96 16.28 7.75
N ALA A 695 29.52 15.03 7.72
CA ALA A 695 28.42 14.54 8.55
C ALA A 695 28.77 13.20 9.19
N CYS A 696 28.57 13.08 10.50
CA CYS A 696 28.92 11.87 11.25
C CYS A 696 27.75 11.45 12.15
N ASP A 697 27.32 10.21 12.00
CA ASP A 697 26.38 9.56 12.92
C ASP A 697 27.09 8.72 13.99
N VAL A 698 28.38 8.42 13.78
CA VAL A 698 29.18 7.52 14.62
C VAL A 698 30.53 8.14 14.99
N PHE A 699 31.04 7.79 16.17
CA PHE A 699 32.28 8.33 16.75
C PHE A 699 33.15 7.24 17.39
N GLN A 700 34.46 7.46 17.52
CA GLN A 700 35.39 6.49 18.11
C GLN A 700 35.02 6.14 19.55
N ARG A 701 34.42 7.10 20.27
CA ARG A 701 33.90 6.91 21.61
C ARG A 701 32.49 7.46 21.71
N GLU A 702 31.55 6.59 22.03
CA GLU A 702 30.14 6.92 22.16
C GLU A 702 29.65 6.74 23.61
N PRO A 703 28.81 7.65 24.13
CA PRO A 703 28.36 8.89 23.50
C PRO A 703 29.50 9.90 23.33
N LEU A 704 29.39 10.75 22.29
CA LEU A 704 30.40 11.78 22.03
C LEU A 704 30.55 12.69 23.26
N SER A 705 31.79 12.84 23.73
CA SER A 705 32.08 13.66 24.91
C SER A 705 31.57 15.09 24.73
N ARG A 706 30.90 15.63 25.74
CA ARG A 706 30.46 17.06 25.77
C ARG A 706 31.61 18.05 25.57
N TRP A 707 32.86 17.61 25.78
CA TRP A 707 34.08 18.40 25.61
C TRP A 707 34.73 18.20 24.24
N SER A 708 34.14 17.39 23.35
CA SER A 708 34.68 17.14 22.01
C SER A 708 34.77 18.44 21.22
N LYS A 709 35.91 18.64 20.56
CA LYS A 709 36.14 19.79 19.67
C LYS A 709 35.29 19.73 18.40
N LEU A 710 34.80 18.55 18.02
CA LEU A 710 33.95 18.36 16.84
C LEU A 710 32.66 19.17 16.92
N TYR A 711 32.09 19.39 18.11
CA TYR A 711 30.92 20.28 18.28
C TYR A 711 31.19 21.73 17.86
N LYS A 712 32.46 22.14 17.81
CA LYS A 712 32.90 23.48 17.38
C LYS A 712 33.43 23.50 15.95
N ALA A 713 33.50 22.35 15.27
CA ALA A 713 34.00 22.30 13.90
C ALA A 713 33.05 23.05 12.96
N PRO A 714 33.58 23.81 11.99
CA PRO A 714 32.74 24.45 10.98
C PRO A 714 32.17 23.40 10.02
N ASN A 715 30.98 23.68 9.50
CA ASN A 715 30.28 22.86 8.51
C ASN A 715 30.25 21.34 8.77
N ILE A 716 30.04 20.97 10.04
CA ILE A 716 29.78 19.60 10.46
C ILE A 716 28.31 19.40 10.83
N ILE A 717 27.77 18.22 10.50
CA ILE A 717 26.53 17.66 11.02
C ILE A 717 26.90 16.50 11.96
N ILE A 718 26.32 16.49 13.16
CA ILE A 718 26.49 15.42 14.15
C ILE A 718 25.12 14.90 14.50
N THR A 719 24.91 13.60 14.37
CA THR A 719 23.71 12.90 14.84
C THR A 719 24.11 11.84 15.88
N PRO A 720 23.24 11.55 16.87
CA PRO A 720 23.62 10.71 18.00
C PRO A 720 23.39 9.20 17.72
N HIS A 721 23.99 8.67 16.66
CA HIS A 721 23.89 7.26 16.27
C HIS A 721 22.44 6.79 16.05
N ILE A 722 21.69 7.56 15.23
CA ILE A 722 20.26 7.35 15.00
C ILE A 722 19.93 6.91 13.58
N SER A 723 20.91 6.83 12.66
CA SER A 723 20.65 6.54 11.24
C SER A 723 19.95 5.19 11.00
N ALA A 724 20.12 4.24 11.92
CA ALA A 724 19.50 2.93 11.85
C ALA A 724 18.04 2.89 12.37
N TRP A 725 17.58 3.95 13.05
CA TRP A 725 16.26 3.99 13.68
C TRP A 725 15.18 4.11 12.61
N SER A 726 14.15 3.27 12.72
CA SER A 726 13.07 3.23 11.75
C SER A 726 11.81 2.69 12.39
N ASN A 727 10.67 3.30 12.07
CA ASN A 727 9.34 2.76 12.37
C ASN A 727 9.10 1.38 11.74
N MET A 728 9.86 1.01 10.70
CA MET A 728 9.79 -0.29 10.06
C MET A 728 10.71 -1.35 10.69
N TYR A 729 11.48 -1.02 11.72
CA TYR A 729 12.44 -1.96 12.33
C TYR A 729 11.74 -3.22 12.88
N TRP A 730 10.73 -3.06 13.73
CA TRP A 730 10.00 -4.19 14.31
C TRP A 730 9.20 -4.97 13.25
N PRO A 731 8.43 -4.34 12.35
CA PRO A 731 7.79 -5.06 11.24
C PRO A 731 8.76 -5.93 10.45
N ARG A 732 9.92 -5.40 10.06
CA ARG A 732 10.93 -6.15 9.28
C ARG A 732 11.58 -7.27 10.09
N THR A 733 11.91 -7.01 11.36
CA THR A 733 12.54 -8.00 12.24
C THR A 733 11.58 -9.15 12.55
N MET A 734 10.30 -8.85 12.82
CA MET A 734 9.25 -9.84 13.05
C MET A 734 8.95 -10.66 11.80
N ALA A 735 8.85 -10.02 10.63
CA ALA A 735 8.68 -10.73 9.37
C ALA A 735 9.85 -11.68 9.08
N ARG A 736 11.09 -11.25 9.33
CA ARG A 736 12.26 -12.14 9.21
C ARG A 736 12.24 -13.27 10.21
N PHE A 737 11.85 -13.00 11.45
CA PHE A 737 11.78 -14.03 12.48
C PHE A 737 10.73 -15.09 12.13
N ALA A 738 9.54 -14.68 11.70
CA ALA A 738 8.49 -15.57 11.17
C ALA A 738 9.00 -16.43 10.01
N LEU A 739 9.60 -15.83 8.98
CA LEU A 739 10.15 -16.60 7.87
C LEU A 739 11.26 -17.57 8.31
N ASN A 740 12.10 -17.16 9.27
CA ASN A 740 13.12 -18.05 9.82
C ASN A 740 12.52 -19.19 10.67
N LEU A 741 11.36 -19.00 11.31
CA LEU A 741 10.64 -20.08 11.98
C LEU A 741 10.19 -21.14 10.97
N ASP A 742 9.66 -20.72 9.82
CA ASP A 742 9.32 -21.63 8.71
C ASP A 742 10.54 -22.39 8.19
N LEU A 743 11.64 -21.67 7.91
CA LEU A 743 12.90 -22.27 7.43
C LEU A 743 13.48 -23.23 8.47
N TYR A 744 13.42 -22.88 9.76
CA TYR A 744 13.88 -23.71 10.85
C TYR A 744 13.09 -25.03 10.91
N GLN A 745 11.75 -24.99 10.78
CA GLN A 745 10.91 -26.19 10.76
C GLN A 745 11.21 -27.11 9.57
N LYS A 746 11.60 -26.53 8.43
CA LYS A 746 12.01 -27.28 7.23
C LYS A 746 13.46 -27.78 7.28
N GLY A 747 14.24 -27.37 8.30
CA GLY A 747 15.66 -27.69 8.41
C GLY A 747 16.56 -26.91 7.43
N GLU A 748 16.05 -25.84 6.84
CA GLU A 748 16.74 -25.01 5.85
C GLU A 748 17.69 -23.99 6.51
N THR A 749 18.49 -23.30 5.68
CA THR A 749 19.39 -22.22 6.12
C THR A 749 18.60 -20.98 6.48
N LEU A 750 18.90 -20.38 7.64
CA LEU A 750 18.17 -19.20 8.11
C LEU A 750 18.66 -17.94 7.39
N LEU A 751 17.76 -17.01 7.18
CA LEU A 751 18.11 -15.68 6.69
C LEU A 751 18.92 -14.92 7.73
N GLY A 752 20.06 -14.40 7.30
CA GLY A 752 21.00 -13.72 8.20
C GLY A 752 21.70 -14.68 9.17
N GLU A 753 21.76 -15.97 8.86
CA GLU A 753 22.57 -16.94 9.61
C GLU A 753 24.06 -16.54 9.57
N MET A 754 24.73 -16.58 10.71
CA MET A 754 26.16 -16.31 10.81
C MET A 754 26.99 -17.44 10.21
N ASP A 755 27.95 -17.08 9.35
CA ASP A 755 28.96 -18.03 8.88
C ASP A 755 30.25 -17.86 9.68
N PHE A 756 30.43 -18.70 10.71
CA PHE A 756 31.60 -18.69 11.58
C PHE A 756 32.92 -18.96 10.82
N LYS A 757 32.88 -19.56 9.62
CA LYS A 757 34.08 -19.77 8.80
C LYS A 757 34.47 -18.52 8.02
N LYS A 758 33.50 -17.69 7.61
CA LYS A 758 33.74 -16.46 6.83
C LYS A 758 33.90 -15.21 7.69
N GLY A 759 33.53 -15.25 8.96
CA GLY A 759 33.76 -14.15 9.89
C GLY A 759 32.71 -13.03 9.82
N TYR A 760 31.52 -13.27 9.23
CA TYR A 760 30.41 -12.30 9.16
C TYR A 760 29.02 -12.91 8.88
#